data_AF-A0A524G771-F1
#
_entry.id   AF-A0A524G771-F1
#
_cell.length_a   1.000
_cell.length_b   1.000
_cell.length_c   1.000
_cell.angle_alpha   90.00
_cell.angle_beta   90.00
_cell.angle_gamma   90.00
#
_symmetry.space_group_name_H-M   'P 1'
#
loop_
_entity.id
_entity.type
_entity.pdbx_description
1 polymer ?
#
loop_
_entity_poly.entity_id
_entity_poly.type
_entity_poly.pdbx_seq_one_letter_code
_entity_poly.pdbx_strand_id
1 'polypeptide(L)'
;MANVLPSSKKKSKDDTEDVQIYTSLLFELNLKAQDAVRDFALHDIDDKEGLERNRIAMHDAFTELYDTIASFSEQIMVEEFDIAYLRSRAAQAEGEIKEQIEKALEDLAEQTQRNLADVWMARVMAWLHQAAAASGPFVEHEHEDKLRNASKYLAKVYTMLERPFSAIPQKVDGTQKLRRVALGLQAYKLMKESLEENDDELTSILGKNMTAEAEFYDEFLNELIGQESTFRQAFNPFDELIWRDILSSFIFEQATDLYIEAIPLFQKKKDLKDKLSAIRSWKSNTAGLSEVYLAMTYTDIADAQMRAGNLEDASKLYMVASDAFGRAEKCFREVIALQPNAEQSRLDKEQRKAQSLFCSAESTVQVLTDLIRMNNKTESKEVLREIFKNLEKAAKLAKTRELSGAIQADLKTYSFVEDLLKKKGDDLNGIIDQIEFAKDLRKTGLIQDISKAMDEANSLLTKNPGDSLDSIREGLDSLGILLSLELEDDEVGNLRNKTLALLNNIKYVIQFQLSTKLEQGVKFILSRILENLHAEEAASYYKVIGEASTGRELADLGKLALATAFASEAQIYSRQSDQWAFRAQIERLNVFRVLEDELAMLEEEDPLEDTIQTHNETIIKIKQTVVAFEAAANELDSVKEKDIRLRNNVDAQVKQLQGVVMKYRGDLLRLEGAKSDFIAEYMFRKGEKSKAKIHYSDANDHLREAVGNYTTAAQVFQQVGDAQSAQNVDGRAKTADLLARSIWDNRQRIDRDQEPTQKGDSELAALYLGAVGQ
;
A
#
# COMPACT_ATOMS: atom_id res chain seq x y z
N MET A 1 14.12 54.48 -36.72
CA MET A 1 13.65 54.11 -35.37
C MET A 1 12.38 53.32 -35.56
N ALA A 2 12.41 52.01 -35.29
CA ALA A 2 11.25 51.13 -35.38
C ALA A 2 11.25 50.24 -34.12
N ASN A 3 10.21 50.38 -33.30
CA ASN A 3 9.94 49.47 -32.19
C ASN A 3 9.07 48.34 -32.75
N VAL A 4 9.65 47.14 -32.80
CA VAL A 4 8.95 45.88 -33.07
C VAL A 4 8.74 45.19 -31.73
N LEU A 5 7.48 44.89 -31.39
CA LEU A 5 7.12 44.01 -30.28
C LEU A 5 7.26 42.54 -30.69
N PRO A 6 7.60 41.64 -29.75
CA PRO A 6 7.99 40.27 -30.04
C PRO A 6 6.78 39.36 -30.36
N SER A 7 6.95 38.55 -31.40
CA SER A 7 6.03 37.49 -31.79
C SER A 7 5.99 36.36 -30.75
N SER A 8 4.84 36.12 -30.14
CA SER A 8 4.54 34.92 -29.37
C SER A 8 4.50 33.71 -30.30
N LYS A 9 5.59 32.93 -30.33
CA LYS A 9 5.54 31.54 -30.78
C LYS A 9 4.66 30.75 -29.81
N LYS A 10 3.42 30.44 -30.21
CA LYS A 10 2.65 29.35 -29.60
C LYS A 10 3.44 28.06 -29.78
N LYS A 11 3.98 27.52 -28.68
CA LYS A 11 4.20 26.07 -28.56
C LYS A 11 2.83 25.46 -28.27
N SER A 12 2.34 24.61 -29.16
CA SER A 12 1.34 23.60 -28.81
C SER A 12 2.01 22.64 -27.84
N LYS A 13 1.65 22.72 -26.56
CA LYS A 13 1.86 21.64 -25.60
C LYS A 13 0.69 20.67 -25.84
N ASP A 14 0.99 19.40 -26.04
CA ASP A 14 -0.02 18.35 -26.14
C ASP A 14 -0.83 18.31 -24.83
N ASP A 15 -2.14 18.55 -24.88
CA ASP A 15 -3.07 18.45 -23.75
C ASP A 15 -3.30 16.99 -23.27
N THR A 16 -2.51 16.04 -23.76
CA THR A 16 -2.44 14.63 -23.31
C THR A 16 -1.30 14.37 -22.33
N GLU A 17 -0.34 15.28 -22.15
CA GLU A 17 0.81 15.06 -21.25
C GLU A 17 0.46 15.18 -19.74
N ASP A 18 -0.71 15.72 -19.37
CA ASP A 18 -1.05 16.02 -17.95
C ASP A 18 -2.05 15.03 -17.31
N VAL A 19 -2.41 13.91 -17.95
CA VAL A 19 -3.35 12.92 -17.36
C VAL A 19 -2.57 11.76 -16.72
N GLN A 20 -2.34 11.84 -15.42
CA GLN A 20 -1.68 10.78 -14.65
C GLN A 20 -2.64 9.60 -14.41
N ILE A 21 -2.19 8.38 -14.73
CA ILE A 21 -2.89 7.14 -14.40
C ILE A 21 -2.58 6.79 -12.94
N TYR A 22 -3.60 6.44 -12.19
CA TYR A 22 -3.46 6.19 -10.78
C TYR A 22 -2.72 4.89 -10.46
N THR A 23 -2.97 3.81 -11.21
CA THR A 23 -2.20 2.55 -11.07
C THR A 23 -0.70 2.78 -11.27
N SER A 24 -0.30 3.64 -12.23
CA SER A 24 1.10 4.00 -12.44
C SER A 24 1.68 4.76 -11.25
N LEU A 25 0.97 5.77 -10.75
CA LEU A 25 1.38 6.52 -9.56
C LEU A 25 1.54 5.61 -8.34
N LEU A 26 0.56 4.72 -8.09
CA LEU A 26 0.66 3.76 -7.00
C LEU A 26 1.84 2.82 -7.16
N PHE A 27 2.09 2.31 -8.37
CA PHE A 27 3.23 1.45 -8.64
C PHE A 27 4.55 2.14 -8.28
N GLU A 28 4.73 3.40 -8.71
CA GLU A 28 5.93 4.20 -8.39
C GLU A 28 6.07 4.49 -6.89
N LEU A 29 4.98 4.88 -6.22
CA LEU A 29 5.00 5.14 -4.78
C LEU A 29 5.28 3.87 -3.96
N ASN A 30 4.79 2.71 -4.41
CA ASN A 30 5.12 1.43 -3.79
C ASN A 30 6.61 1.10 -3.91
N LEU A 31 7.21 1.29 -5.10
CA LEU A 31 8.66 1.10 -5.28
C LEU A 31 9.46 2.03 -4.38
N LYS A 32 9.10 3.32 -4.34
CA LYS A 32 9.75 4.32 -3.47
C LYS A 32 9.67 3.94 -1.99
N ALA A 33 8.51 3.46 -1.54
CA ALA A 33 8.32 3.03 -0.16
C ALA A 33 9.21 1.82 0.18
N GLN A 34 9.28 0.83 -0.72
CA GLN A 34 10.13 -0.36 -0.55
C GLN A 34 11.63 -0.01 -0.53
N ASP A 35 12.08 0.81 -1.47
CA ASP A 35 13.47 1.26 -1.52
C ASP A 35 13.88 1.99 -0.24
N ALA A 36 13.00 2.84 0.30
CA ALA A 36 13.27 3.55 1.55
C ALA A 36 13.46 2.60 2.74
N VAL A 37 12.69 1.50 2.81
CA VAL A 37 12.87 0.48 3.87
C VAL A 37 14.21 -0.19 3.77
N ARG A 38 14.59 -0.59 2.56
CA ARG A 38 15.89 -1.20 2.30
C ARG A 38 17.03 -0.26 2.72
N ASP A 39 16.94 1.01 2.36
CA ASP A 39 17.94 2.02 2.69
C ASP A 39 18.05 2.26 4.21
N PHE A 40 16.94 2.17 4.94
CA PHE A 40 16.93 2.21 6.40
C PHE A 40 17.57 0.96 7.02
N ALA A 41 17.17 -0.23 6.58
CA ALA A 41 17.63 -1.51 7.15
C ALA A 41 19.13 -1.77 6.94
N LEU A 42 19.68 -1.29 5.82
CA LEU A 42 21.09 -1.44 5.46
C LEU A 42 21.98 -0.31 5.99
N HIS A 43 21.42 0.72 6.63
CA HIS A 43 22.22 1.83 7.14
C HIS A 43 23.06 1.42 8.35
N ASP A 44 24.22 2.05 8.50
CA ASP A 44 25.13 1.82 9.62
C ASP A 44 24.49 2.23 10.95
N ILE A 45 24.50 1.32 11.93
CA ILE A 45 23.88 1.53 13.23
C ILE A 45 24.63 2.55 14.10
N ASP A 46 25.92 2.72 13.86
CA ASP A 46 26.75 3.66 14.61
C ASP A 46 26.50 5.11 14.15
N ASP A 47 25.91 5.32 12.95
CA ASP A 47 25.45 6.62 12.44
C ASP A 47 23.97 6.89 12.82
N LYS A 48 23.75 7.27 14.07
CA LYS A 48 22.42 7.57 14.62
C LYS A 48 21.67 8.67 13.85
N GLU A 49 22.38 9.68 13.34
CA GLU A 49 21.77 10.79 12.59
C GLU A 49 21.31 10.32 11.20
N GLY A 50 22.13 9.53 10.51
CA GLY A 50 21.78 8.94 9.22
C GLY A 50 20.66 7.90 9.33
N LEU A 51 20.69 7.06 10.37
CA LEU A 51 19.59 6.13 10.67
C LEU A 51 18.27 6.88 10.83
N GLU A 52 18.23 7.92 11.68
CA GLU A 52 17.03 8.71 11.90
C GLU A 52 16.57 9.42 10.62
N ARG A 53 17.50 9.89 9.79
CA ARG A 53 17.16 10.49 8.49
C ARG A 53 16.50 9.48 7.55
N ASN A 54 17.07 8.28 7.42
CA ASN A 54 16.50 7.24 6.57
C ASN A 54 15.14 6.80 7.10
N ARG A 55 14.99 6.70 8.43
CA ARG A 55 13.74 6.41 9.15
C ARG A 55 12.64 7.40 8.78
N ILE A 56 12.93 8.71 8.82
CA ILE A 56 11.98 9.77 8.41
C ILE A 56 11.63 9.67 6.92
N ALA A 57 12.62 9.53 6.04
CA ALA A 57 12.39 9.41 4.60
C ALA A 57 11.49 8.20 4.25
N MET A 58 11.69 7.10 4.97
CA MET A 58 10.84 5.92 4.97
C MET A 58 9.39 6.25 5.30
N HIS A 59 9.15 6.93 6.43
CA HIS A 59 7.80 7.31 6.85
C HIS A 59 7.12 8.24 5.85
N ASP A 60 7.86 9.23 5.32
CA ASP A 60 7.34 10.17 4.32
C ASP A 60 6.90 9.44 3.04
N ALA A 61 7.65 8.43 2.60
CA ALA A 61 7.28 7.62 1.44
C ALA A 61 5.98 6.84 1.65
N PHE A 62 5.79 6.21 2.82
CA PHE A 62 4.54 5.52 3.15
C PHE A 62 3.37 6.48 3.34
N THR A 63 3.58 7.63 3.97
CA THR A 63 2.57 8.67 4.09
C THR A 63 2.07 9.12 2.72
N GLU A 64 2.98 9.40 1.77
CA GLU A 64 2.64 9.79 0.41
C GLU A 64 1.83 8.70 -0.31
N LEU A 65 2.22 7.43 -0.15
CA LEU A 65 1.49 6.27 -0.67
C LEU A 65 0.07 6.20 -0.10
N TYR A 66 -0.09 6.27 1.22
CA TYR A 66 -1.40 6.14 1.87
C TYR A 66 -2.33 7.33 1.62
N ASP A 67 -1.81 8.56 1.62
CA ASP A 67 -2.58 9.76 1.25
C ASP A 67 -3.09 9.65 -0.20
N THR A 68 -2.27 9.08 -1.08
CA THR A 68 -2.63 8.82 -2.47
C THR A 68 -3.71 7.74 -2.55
N ILE A 69 -3.60 6.62 -1.79
CA ILE A 69 -4.64 5.57 -1.64
C ILE A 69 -5.98 6.16 -1.20
N ALA A 70 -5.95 6.97 -0.15
CA ALA A 70 -7.15 7.63 0.36
C ALA A 70 -7.78 8.53 -0.72
N SER A 71 -6.98 9.37 -1.36
CA SER A 71 -7.46 10.35 -2.35
C SER A 71 -8.14 9.67 -3.55
N PHE A 72 -7.60 8.56 -4.04
CA PHE A 72 -8.23 7.84 -5.14
C PHE A 72 -9.43 7.02 -4.72
N SER A 73 -9.39 6.43 -3.53
CA SER A 73 -10.57 5.74 -3.01
C SER A 73 -11.73 6.72 -2.89
N GLU A 74 -11.49 7.99 -2.50
CA GLU A 74 -12.48 9.08 -2.58
C GLU A 74 -12.90 9.41 -4.02
N GLN A 75 -11.96 9.53 -4.94
CA GLN A 75 -12.29 9.80 -6.35
C GLN A 75 -13.06 8.65 -7.03
N ILE A 76 -12.92 7.43 -6.52
CA ILE A 76 -13.61 6.23 -7.01
C ILE A 76 -14.98 6.05 -6.38
N MET A 77 -15.20 6.56 -5.17
CA MET A 77 -16.52 6.62 -4.53
C MET A 77 -17.45 7.57 -5.32
N VAL A 78 -17.95 7.10 -6.46
CA VAL A 78 -18.95 7.80 -7.30
C VAL A 78 -20.37 7.35 -6.96
N GLU A 79 -20.49 6.64 -5.85
CA GLU A 79 -21.75 6.10 -5.38
C GLU A 79 -22.66 7.22 -4.82
N GLU A 80 -22.16 8.44 -4.55
CA GLU A 80 -23.02 9.56 -4.15
C GLU A 80 -24.04 9.94 -5.22
N PHE A 81 -23.64 9.93 -6.51
CA PHE A 81 -24.55 10.19 -7.62
C PHE A 81 -25.52 9.02 -7.83
N ASP A 82 -25.03 7.78 -7.79
CA ASP A 82 -25.89 6.59 -7.93
C ASP A 82 -26.87 6.46 -6.76
N ILE A 83 -26.45 6.77 -5.53
CA ILE A 83 -27.32 6.85 -4.35
C ILE A 83 -28.37 7.95 -4.55
N ALA A 84 -27.98 9.15 -4.98
CA ALA A 84 -28.94 10.24 -5.23
C ALA A 84 -29.93 9.89 -6.35
N TYR A 85 -29.46 9.26 -7.41
CA TYR A 85 -30.26 8.80 -8.55
C TYR A 85 -31.24 7.69 -8.16
N LEU A 86 -30.77 6.64 -7.47
CA LEU A 86 -31.61 5.55 -6.97
C LEU A 86 -32.60 6.05 -5.91
N ARG A 87 -32.21 7.01 -5.05
CA ARG A 87 -33.13 7.64 -4.08
C ARG A 87 -34.25 8.39 -4.79
N SER A 88 -33.90 9.16 -5.82
CA SER A 88 -34.87 9.89 -6.65
C SER A 88 -35.82 8.93 -7.36
N ARG A 89 -35.31 7.82 -7.93
CA ARG A 89 -36.14 6.80 -8.57
C ARG A 89 -37.00 5.99 -7.59
N ALA A 90 -36.48 5.64 -6.41
CA ALA A 90 -37.25 4.96 -5.37
C ALA A 90 -38.41 5.82 -4.88
N ALA A 91 -38.22 7.15 -4.81
CA ALA A 91 -39.28 8.10 -4.46
C ALA A 91 -40.38 8.20 -5.54
N GLN A 92 -40.08 7.85 -6.79
CA GLN A 92 -40.99 7.93 -7.93
C GLN A 92 -41.57 6.57 -8.37
N ALA A 93 -41.06 5.46 -7.84
CA ALA A 93 -41.50 4.11 -8.17
C ALA A 93 -42.52 3.56 -7.17
N GLU A 94 -43.34 2.59 -7.60
CA GLU A 94 -44.29 1.85 -6.76
C GLU A 94 -44.21 0.34 -7.06
N GLY A 95 -44.69 -0.50 -6.12
CA GLY A 95 -44.74 -1.97 -6.28
C GLY A 95 -43.37 -2.66 -6.27
N GLU A 96 -43.25 -3.79 -6.98
CA GLU A 96 -42.03 -4.61 -7.03
C GLU A 96 -40.80 -3.85 -7.54
N ILE A 97 -41.00 -2.87 -8.43
CA ILE A 97 -39.92 -2.03 -8.97
C ILE A 97 -39.34 -1.15 -7.85
N LYS A 98 -40.17 -0.65 -6.94
CA LYS A 98 -39.71 0.13 -5.78
C LYS A 98 -38.88 -0.74 -4.84
N GLU A 99 -39.34 -1.95 -4.51
CA GLU A 99 -38.60 -2.89 -3.66
C GLU A 99 -37.24 -3.28 -4.27
N GLN A 100 -37.17 -3.46 -5.59
CA GLN A 100 -35.91 -3.73 -6.29
C GLN A 100 -34.94 -2.54 -6.24
N ILE A 101 -35.45 -1.31 -6.40
CA ILE A 101 -34.62 -0.09 -6.33
C ILE A 101 -34.18 0.18 -4.88
N GLU A 102 -35.04 -0.01 -3.90
CA GLU A 102 -34.71 0.14 -2.48
C GLU A 102 -33.66 -0.89 -2.05
N LYS A 103 -33.76 -2.14 -2.51
CA LYS A 103 -32.73 -3.16 -2.27
C LYS A 103 -31.41 -2.81 -2.95
N ALA A 104 -31.43 -2.40 -4.22
CA ALA A 104 -30.21 -1.97 -4.92
C ALA A 104 -29.55 -0.76 -4.23
N LEU A 105 -30.36 0.11 -3.62
CA LEU A 105 -29.90 1.26 -2.86
C LEU A 105 -29.32 0.87 -1.49
N GLU A 106 -29.88 -0.15 -0.83
CA GLU A 106 -29.33 -0.73 0.40
C GLU A 106 -28.00 -1.44 0.13
N ASP A 107 -27.94 -2.27 -0.90
CA ASP A 107 -26.72 -2.97 -1.34
C ASP A 107 -25.61 -1.95 -1.71
N LEU A 108 -25.96 -0.90 -2.46
CA LEU A 108 -25.04 0.17 -2.83
C LEU A 108 -24.58 0.97 -1.61
N ALA A 109 -25.47 1.30 -0.67
CA ALA A 109 -25.11 2.01 0.54
C ALA A 109 -24.16 1.20 1.45
N GLU A 110 -24.36 -0.12 1.55
CA GLU A 110 -23.46 -1.01 2.28
C GLU A 110 -22.08 -1.08 1.61
N GLN A 111 -22.04 -1.14 0.27
CA GLN A 111 -20.80 -1.09 -0.50
C GLN A 111 -20.06 0.24 -0.31
N THR A 112 -20.77 1.37 -0.34
CA THR A 112 -20.21 2.70 -0.04
C THR A 112 -19.64 2.77 1.35
N GLN A 113 -20.33 2.21 2.33
CA GLN A 113 -19.84 2.20 3.70
C GLN A 113 -18.54 1.40 3.85
N ARG A 114 -18.40 0.27 3.15
CA ARG A 114 -17.16 -0.52 3.11
C ARG A 114 -16.03 0.23 2.42
N ASN A 115 -16.30 0.85 1.26
CA ASN A 115 -15.30 1.64 0.54
C ASN A 115 -14.83 2.86 1.35
N LEU A 116 -15.75 3.52 2.06
CA LEU A 116 -15.47 4.66 2.93
C LEU A 116 -14.59 4.26 4.12
N ALA A 117 -14.80 3.06 4.68
CA ALA A 117 -13.92 2.52 5.71
C ALA A 117 -12.48 2.34 5.21
N ASP A 118 -12.30 1.90 3.96
CA ASP A 118 -10.97 1.74 3.35
C ASP A 118 -10.24 3.07 3.13
N VAL A 119 -10.97 4.11 2.69
CA VAL A 119 -10.46 5.49 2.58
C VAL A 119 -9.97 5.98 3.94
N TRP A 120 -10.79 5.75 4.97
CA TRP A 120 -10.48 6.19 6.32
C TRP A 120 -9.27 5.45 6.87
N MET A 121 -9.17 4.15 6.63
CA MET A 121 -8.02 3.36 7.02
C MET A 121 -6.74 3.89 6.40
N ALA A 122 -6.74 4.18 5.09
CA ALA A 122 -5.57 4.74 4.42
C ALA A 122 -5.16 6.10 5.02
N ARG A 123 -6.11 7.01 5.30
CA ARG A 123 -5.80 8.30 5.96
C ARG A 123 -5.25 8.14 7.37
N VAL A 124 -5.82 7.22 8.14
CA VAL A 124 -5.35 6.94 9.49
C VAL A 124 -3.92 6.40 9.44
N MET A 125 -3.61 5.48 8.52
CA MET A 125 -2.24 5.01 8.32
C MET A 125 -1.29 6.14 7.93
N ALA A 126 -1.66 7.00 6.97
CA ALA A 126 -0.83 8.14 6.56
C ALA A 126 -0.45 9.04 7.75
N TRP A 127 -1.41 9.37 8.61
CA TRP A 127 -1.16 10.20 9.80
C TRP A 127 -0.44 9.46 10.92
N LEU A 128 -0.66 8.15 11.07
CA LEU A 128 0.12 7.33 12.00
C LEU A 128 1.58 7.28 11.57
N HIS A 129 1.87 7.18 10.27
CA HIS A 129 3.24 7.28 9.75
C HIS A 129 3.85 8.66 10.02
N GLN A 130 3.12 9.75 9.80
CA GLN A 130 3.60 11.10 10.12
C GLN A 130 3.82 11.30 11.62
N ALA A 131 2.96 10.73 12.46
CA ALA A 131 3.10 10.77 13.90
C ALA A 131 4.32 9.98 14.37
N ALA A 132 4.49 8.76 13.87
CA ALA A 132 5.64 7.92 14.17
C ALA A 132 6.95 8.57 13.66
N ALA A 133 6.98 9.15 12.46
CA ALA A 133 8.11 9.93 11.95
C ALA A 133 8.55 11.03 12.92
N ALA A 134 7.57 11.66 13.57
CA ALA A 134 7.80 12.76 14.49
C ALA A 134 8.20 12.31 15.91
N SER A 135 7.90 11.09 16.34
CA SER A 135 8.14 10.55 17.70
C SER A 135 9.30 9.53 17.79
N GLY A 136 10.30 9.64 16.92
CA GLY A 136 11.35 8.62 16.82
C GLY A 136 12.26 8.53 18.05
N PRO A 137 12.63 7.31 18.50
CA PRO A 137 13.38 7.07 19.74
C PRO A 137 14.83 7.56 19.73
N PHE A 138 15.34 8.03 18.57
CA PHE A 138 16.75 8.39 18.39
C PHE A 138 17.08 9.85 18.71
N VAL A 139 16.09 10.75 18.83
CA VAL A 139 16.34 12.19 19.05
C VAL A 139 15.25 12.91 19.88
N GLU A 140 14.40 12.20 20.63
CA GLU A 140 13.27 12.84 21.33
C GLU A 140 13.69 13.91 22.35
N HIS A 141 14.88 13.79 22.92
CA HIS A 141 15.29 14.60 24.08
C HIS A 141 15.74 16.03 23.70
N GLU A 142 15.77 16.38 22.41
CA GLU A 142 16.33 17.63 21.91
C GLU A 142 15.38 18.48 21.03
N HIS A 143 14.14 18.02 20.75
CA HIS A 143 13.24 18.70 19.80
C HIS A 143 11.75 18.75 20.22
N GLU A 144 11.35 19.77 20.98
CA GLU A 144 9.93 20.04 21.33
C GLU A 144 9.00 20.16 20.11
N ASP A 145 9.49 20.69 18.99
CA ASP A 145 8.69 20.87 17.77
C ASP A 145 8.31 19.55 17.10
N LYS A 146 9.13 18.50 17.25
CA LYS A 146 8.84 17.15 16.75
C LYS A 146 7.72 16.50 17.57
N LEU A 147 7.79 16.61 18.89
CA LEU A 147 6.76 16.11 19.81
C LEU A 147 5.39 16.79 19.55
N ARG A 148 5.39 18.11 19.33
CA ARG A 148 4.17 18.86 18.93
C ARG A 148 3.59 18.41 17.59
N ASN A 149 4.42 18.09 16.61
CA ASN A 149 3.96 17.59 15.31
C ASN A 149 3.38 16.17 15.43
N ALA A 150 4.01 15.29 16.21
CA ALA A 150 3.46 13.96 16.51
C ALA A 150 2.07 14.06 17.15
N SER A 151 1.94 14.88 18.20
CA SER A 151 0.65 15.14 18.86
C SER A 151 -0.41 15.72 17.91
N LYS A 152 0.00 16.59 16.97
CA LYS A 152 -0.91 17.17 15.96
C LYS A 152 -1.42 16.12 14.95
N TYR A 153 -0.55 15.22 14.47
CA TYR A 153 -0.96 14.18 13.54
C TYR A 153 -1.80 13.11 14.24
N LEU A 154 -1.44 12.74 15.46
CA LEU A 154 -2.28 11.92 16.33
C LEU A 154 -3.66 12.57 16.53
N ALA A 155 -3.74 13.87 16.86
CA ALA A 155 -5.02 14.57 17.02
C ALA A 155 -5.92 14.48 15.77
N LYS A 156 -5.34 14.45 14.56
CA LYS A 156 -6.10 14.20 13.31
C LYS A 156 -6.63 12.77 13.24
N VAL A 157 -5.84 11.77 13.62
CA VAL A 157 -6.28 10.37 13.77
C VAL A 157 -7.48 10.30 14.71
N TYR A 158 -7.37 10.86 15.92
CA TYR A 158 -8.47 10.91 16.90
C TYR A 158 -9.73 11.57 16.36
N THR A 159 -9.59 12.71 15.68
CA THR A 159 -10.72 13.45 15.07
C THR A 159 -11.40 12.64 13.97
N MET A 160 -10.63 11.89 13.19
CA MET A 160 -11.18 11.12 12.08
C MET A 160 -11.86 9.84 12.56
N LEU A 161 -11.35 9.19 13.60
CA LEU A 161 -11.99 8.04 14.24
C LEU A 161 -13.35 8.40 14.87
N GLU A 162 -13.64 9.69 15.09
CA GLU A 162 -14.97 10.18 15.50
C GLU A 162 -16.03 10.01 14.37
N ARG A 163 -15.64 10.22 13.10
CA ARG A 163 -16.56 10.33 11.95
C ARG A 163 -17.28 9.01 11.58
N PRO A 164 -16.64 7.83 11.52
CA PRO A 164 -17.30 6.55 11.22
C PRO A 164 -18.52 6.25 12.07
N PHE A 165 -18.45 6.56 13.37
CA PHE A 165 -19.53 6.26 14.33
C PHE A 165 -20.72 7.23 14.22
N SER A 166 -20.60 8.29 13.43
CA SER A 166 -21.69 9.23 13.15
C SER A 166 -22.50 8.90 11.88
N ALA A 167 -21.95 8.04 11.01
CA ALA A 167 -22.56 7.66 9.73
C ALA A 167 -23.52 6.47 9.82
N ILE A 168 -23.73 5.89 11.01
CA ILE A 168 -24.69 4.80 11.26
C ILE A 168 -25.95 5.39 11.92
N PRO A 169 -27.00 5.75 11.15
CA PRO A 169 -28.23 6.31 11.71
C PRO A 169 -29.10 5.29 12.47
N GLN A 170 -28.82 3.99 12.35
CA GLN A 170 -29.59 2.94 13.00
C GLN A 170 -28.78 2.27 14.13
N LYS A 171 -29.14 2.61 15.38
CA LYS A 171 -28.55 2.19 16.67
C LYS A 171 -27.26 2.93 17.09
N VAL A 172 -27.43 4.20 17.44
CA VAL A 172 -26.46 4.90 18.29
C VAL A 172 -26.64 4.44 19.74
N ASP A 173 -25.98 3.34 20.13
CA ASP A 173 -25.90 2.91 21.53
C ASP A 173 -25.12 3.96 22.37
N GLY A 174 -25.41 4.03 23.67
CA GLY A 174 -24.75 4.94 24.62
C GLY A 174 -23.22 4.80 24.62
N THR A 175 -22.71 3.61 24.29
CA THR A 175 -21.29 3.30 24.12
C THR A 175 -20.63 4.08 22.97
N GLN A 176 -21.33 4.24 21.83
CA GLN A 176 -20.81 5.01 20.68
C GLN A 176 -20.77 6.52 20.96
N LYS A 177 -21.74 7.05 21.72
CA LYS A 177 -21.74 8.47 22.14
C LYS A 177 -20.63 8.76 23.14
N LEU A 178 -20.34 7.83 24.06
CA LEU A 178 -19.20 7.93 24.98
C LEU A 178 -17.86 7.87 24.23
N ARG A 179 -17.72 6.98 23.24
CA ARG A 179 -16.53 6.90 22.35
C ARG A 179 -16.32 8.20 21.58
N ARG A 180 -17.38 8.79 21.04
CA ARG A 180 -17.36 10.09 20.36
C ARG A 180 -16.84 11.22 21.26
N VAL A 181 -17.35 11.29 22.49
CA VAL A 181 -16.91 12.29 23.48
C VAL A 181 -15.47 12.06 23.90
N ALA A 182 -15.03 10.81 24.06
CA ALA A 182 -13.64 10.48 24.40
C ALA A 182 -12.66 10.89 23.29
N LEU A 183 -12.94 10.53 22.03
CA LEU A 183 -12.12 10.88 20.87
C LEU A 183 -12.03 12.40 20.64
N GLY A 184 -13.15 13.11 20.76
CA GLY A 184 -13.18 14.57 20.68
C GLY A 184 -12.44 15.25 21.84
N LEU A 185 -12.45 14.65 23.04
CA LEU A 185 -11.70 15.16 24.20
C LEU A 185 -10.18 15.01 24.00
N GLN A 186 -9.72 13.98 23.29
CA GLN A 186 -8.29 13.78 23.03
C GLN A 186 -7.77 14.61 21.87
N ALA A 187 -8.51 14.70 20.77
CA ALA A 187 -8.20 15.69 19.74
C ALA A 187 -8.09 17.10 20.36
N TYR A 188 -8.98 17.40 21.32
CA TYR A 188 -8.92 18.62 22.11
C TYR A 188 -7.74 18.66 23.09
N LYS A 189 -7.39 17.57 23.80
CA LYS A 189 -6.25 17.51 24.75
C LYS A 189 -4.89 17.58 24.07
N LEU A 190 -4.65 16.82 23.00
CA LEU A 190 -3.42 16.90 22.20
C LEU A 190 -3.25 18.29 21.57
N MET A 191 -4.36 18.98 21.27
CA MET A 191 -4.35 20.39 20.87
C MET A 191 -4.18 21.34 22.07
N LYS A 192 -4.65 20.96 23.26
CA LYS A 192 -4.61 21.72 24.52
C LYS A 192 -3.34 21.52 25.34
N GLU A 193 -2.53 20.49 25.13
CA GLU A 193 -1.15 20.35 25.64
C GLU A 193 -0.22 21.50 25.21
N SER A 194 -0.74 22.42 24.38
CA SER A 194 -0.17 23.74 24.12
C SER A 194 -0.46 24.82 25.19
N LEU A 195 -1.34 24.59 26.17
CA LEU A 195 -1.77 25.53 27.21
C LEU A 195 -2.30 24.82 28.49
N GLU A 196 -1.85 25.25 29.68
CA GLU A 196 -2.23 24.66 30.97
C GLU A 196 -3.63 25.08 31.46
N GLU A 197 -4.35 24.19 32.16
CA GLU A 197 -5.14 24.54 33.37
C GLU A 197 -5.80 23.35 34.10
N ASN A 198 -5.89 23.46 35.44
CA ASN A 198 -6.42 22.47 36.39
C ASN A 198 -7.81 22.85 36.96
N ASP A 199 -8.76 21.90 36.95
CA ASP A 199 -10.04 21.96 37.69
C ASP A 199 -10.48 20.55 38.15
N ASP A 200 -10.89 20.40 39.41
CA ASP A 200 -11.09 19.13 40.12
C ASP A 200 -12.39 18.37 39.73
N GLU A 201 -13.41 19.06 39.22
CA GLU A 201 -14.64 18.40 38.75
C GLU A 201 -14.49 17.87 37.31
N LEU A 202 -13.71 18.61 36.51
CA LEU A 202 -13.25 18.20 35.18
C LEU A 202 -12.43 16.91 35.24
N THR A 203 -11.56 16.79 36.25
CA THR A 203 -10.63 15.68 36.47
C THR A 203 -11.32 14.30 36.58
N SER A 204 -12.51 14.23 37.16
CA SER A 204 -13.26 12.98 37.28
C SER A 204 -13.94 12.53 35.99
N ILE A 205 -14.34 13.48 35.14
CA ILE A 205 -14.91 13.20 33.82
C ILE A 205 -13.77 12.85 32.85
N LEU A 206 -12.66 13.59 32.95
CA LEU A 206 -11.41 13.35 32.22
C LEU A 206 -10.91 11.92 32.42
N GLY A 207 -10.77 11.44 33.66
CA GLY A 207 -10.25 10.09 33.92
C GLY A 207 -11.13 8.97 33.32
N LYS A 208 -12.46 9.13 33.39
CA LYS A 208 -13.40 8.18 32.75
C LYS A 208 -13.29 8.21 31.24
N ASN A 209 -13.10 9.39 30.63
CA ASN A 209 -12.88 9.52 29.20
C ASN A 209 -11.54 8.92 28.77
N MET A 210 -10.43 9.24 29.46
CA MET A 210 -9.09 8.70 29.18
C MET A 210 -9.04 7.17 29.23
N THR A 211 -9.78 6.54 30.15
CA THR A 211 -9.83 5.07 30.23
C THR A 211 -10.62 4.47 29.06
N ALA A 212 -11.81 5.01 28.79
CA ALA A 212 -12.64 4.56 27.67
C ALA A 212 -11.94 4.79 26.31
N GLU A 213 -11.06 5.78 26.27
CA GLU A 213 -10.24 6.11 25.11
C GLU A 213 -9.09 5.12 24.93
N ALA A 214 -8.35 4.79 25.99
CA ALA A 214 -7.29 3.79 25.91
C ALA A 214 -7.85 2.38 25.60
N GLU A 215 -9.02 2.02 26.16
CA GLU A 215 -9.77 0.81 25.76
C GLU A 215 -10.18 0.84 24.27
N PHE A 216 -10.57 2.02 23.76
CA PHE A 216 -10.85 2.19 22.34
C PHE A 216 -9.58 2.07 21.48
N TYR A 217 -8.43 2.58 21.92
CA TYR A 217 -7.15 2.37 21.22
C TYR A 217 -6.85 0.89 21.10
N ASP A 218 -6.99 0.11 22.18
CA ASP A 218 -6.82 -1.33 22.13
C ASP A 218 -7.81 -2.03 21.19
N GLU A 219 -9.10 -1.66 21.19
CA GLU A 219 -10.11 -2.22 20.26
C GLU A 219 -9.80 -1.85 18.80
N PHE A 220 -9.49 -0.58 18.53
CA PHE A 220 -9.14 -0.06 17.22
C PHE A 220 -7.83 -0.66 16.70
N LEU A 221 -6.84 -0.84 17.55
CA LEU A 221 -5.57 -1.48 17.23
C LEU A 221 -5.78 -2.92 16.80
N ASN A 222 -6.61 -3.66 17.51
CA ASN A 222 -6.93 -5.04 17.14
C ASN A 222 -7.70 -5.12 15.82
N GLU A 223 -8.57 -4.13 15.55
CA GLU A 223 -9.29 -4.02 14.27
C GLU A 223 -8.38 -3.57 13.11
N LEU A 224 -7.50 -2.60 13.36
CA LEU A 224 -6.50 -2.10 12.41
C LEU A 224 -5.50 -3.20 12.08
N ILE A 225 -4.93 -3.90 13.07
CA ILE A 225 -4.06 -5.07 12.84
C ILE A 225 -4.81 -6.18 12.09
N GLY A 226 -6.10 -6.39 12.39
CA GLY A 226 -6.95 -7.37 11.71
C GLY A 226 -7.19 -7.03 10.23
N GLN A 227 -7.47 -5.77 9.90
CA GLN A 227 -7.70 -5.32 8.52
C GLN A 227 -6.38 -5.09 7.76
N GLU A 228 -5.37 -4.55 8.43
CA GLU A 228 -3.98 -4.45 7.97
C GLU A 228 -3.39 -5.85 7.72
N SER A 229 -3.83 -6.92 8.40
CA SER A 229 -3.43 -8.29 8.04
C SER A 229 -3.87 -8.73 6.63
N THR A 230 -4.89 -8.07 6.08
CA THR A 230 -5.32 -8.22 4.69
C THR A 230 -4.43 -7.41 3.73
N PHE A 231 -3.86 -6.29 4.21
CA PHE A 231 -2.80 -5.52 3.52
C PHE A 231 -1.40 -6.14 3.70
N ARG A 232 -1.14 -6.89 4.78
CA ARG A 232 0.13 -7.57 5.11
C ARG A 232 0.55 -8.57 4.05
N GLN A 233 -0.40 -9.21 3.38
CA GLN A 233 -0.09 -10.17 2.31
C GLN A 233 0.51 -9.50 1.08
N ALA A 234 0.47 -8.17 1.03
CA ALA A 234 0.72 -7.41 -0.17
C ALA A 234 2.11 -6.74 -0.20
N PHE A 235 2.90 -6.68 0.88
CA PHE A 235 4.19 -5.96 0.89
C PHE A 235 5.42 -6.90 0.97
N ASN A 236 6.65 -6.42 0.82
CA ASN A 236 7.82 -7.23 0.37
C ASN A 236 8.54 -8.09 1.47
N PRO A 237 9.29 -9.18 1.14
CA PRO A 237 9.83 -10.19 2.08
C PRO A 237 10.84 -9.76 3.13
N PHE A 238 11.48 -8.60 2.96
CA PHE A 238 12.44 -8.12 3.95
C PHE A 238 11.86 -7.02 4.86
N ASP A 239 10.69 -6.48 4.49
CA ASP A 239 10.21 -5.18 4.95
C ASP A 239 8.80 -5.22 5.57
N GLU A 240 8.07 -6.34 5.43
CA GLU A 240 6.70 -6.55 5.95
C GLU A 240 6.60 -6.51 7.49
N LEU A 241 7.66 -6.86 8.21
CA LEU A 241 7.62 -7.12 9.65
C LEU A 241 8.14 -5.93 10.46
N ILE A 242 9.30 -5.39 10.07
CA ILE A 242 9.96 -4.23 10.68
C ILE A 242 8.96 -3.07 10.87
N TRP A 243 8.12 -2.80 9.87
CA TRP A 243 7.27 -1.63 9.89
C TRP A 243 6.00 -1.74 10.70
N ARG A 244 5.31 -2.87 10.58
CA ARG A 244 4.20 -3.21 11.46
C ARG A 244 4.66 -3.08 12.91
N ASP A 245 5.84 -3.58 13.19
CA ASP A 245 6.38 -3.67 14.53
C ASP A 245 6.77 -2.26 15.05
N ILE A 246 7.32 -1.38 14.20
CA ILE A 246 7.54 0.03 14.54
C ILE A 246 6.21 0.77 14.80
N LEU A 247 5.23 0.66 13.91
CA LEU A 247 3.94 1.34 14.06
C LEU A 247 3.16 0.82 15.28
N SER A 248 3.12 -0.50 15.45
CA SER A 248 2.48 -1.12 16.61
C SER A 248 3.15 -0.67 17.89
N SER A 249 4.49 -0.68 17.93
CA SER A 249 5.25 -0.19 19.09
C SER A 249 4.88 1.24 19.46
N PHE A 250 4.85 2.15 18.49
CA PHE A 250 4.47 3.55 18.69
C PHE A 250 3.02 3.69 19.20
N ILE A 251 2.06 2.99 18.61
CA ILE A 251 0.65 3.16 19.01
C ILE A 251 0.40 2.56 20.41
N PHE A 252 1.03 1.42 20.74
CA PHE A 252 0.93 0.85 22.09
C PHE A 252 1.64 1.69 23.15
N GLU A 253 2.68 2.43 22.78
CA GLU A 253 3.33 3.43 23.64
C GLU A 253 2.36 4.58 23.97
N GLN A 254 1.71 5.16 22.95
CA GLN A 254 0.69 6.20 23.14
C GLN A 254 -0.50 5.74 23.99
N ALA A 255 -0.97 4.50 23.78
CA ALA A 255 -2.01 3.91 24.63
C ALA A 255 -1.53 3.76 26.10
N THR A 256 -0.24 3.45 26.29
CA THR A 256 0.36 3.32 27.62
C THR A 256 0.44 4.67 28.34
N ASP A 257 0.78 5.75 27.63
CA ASP A 257 0.81 7.11 28.19
C ASP A 257 -0.58 7.56 28.65
N LEU A 258 -1.62 7.29 27.86
CA LEU A 258 -3.02 7.55 28.27
C LEU A 258 -3.39 6.82 29.56
N TYR A 259 -2.97 5.57 29.73
CA TYR A 259 -3.17 4.84 30.97
C TYR A 259 -2.37 5.43 32.14
N ILE A 260 -1.14 5.92 31.90
CA ILE A 260 -0.31 6.59 32.90
C ILE A 260 -1.01 7.87 33.39
N GLU A 261 -1.58 8.66 32.50
CA GLU A 261 -2.35 9.84 32.85
C GLU A 261 -3.65 9.52 33.59
N ALA A 262 -4.33 8.44 33.20
CA ALA A 262 -5.59 8.03 33.82
C ALA A 262 -5.40 7.54 35.26
N ILE A 263 -4.35 6.75 35.54
CA ILE A 263 -4.16 6.05 36.82
C ILE A 263 -4.20 6.98 38.05
N PRO A 264 -3.47 8.12 38.11
CA PRO A 264 -3.53 9.05 39.23
C PRO A 264 -4.93 9.59 39.54
N LEU A 265 -5.79 9.67 38.53
CA LEU A 265 -7.15 10.21 38.65
C LEU A 265 -8.10 9.24 39.37
N PHE A 266 -7.84 7.93 39.27
CA PHE A 266 -8.61 6.88 39.93
C PHE A 266 -8.05 6.47 41.29
N GLN A 267 -6.74 6.64 41.52
CA GLN A 267 -6.12 6.35 42.81
C GLN A 267 -6.71 7.18 43.97
N LYS A 268 -7.23 8.38 43.67
CA LYS A 268 -7.90 9.24 44.65
C LYS A 268 -9.27 8.72 45.12
N LYS A 269 -9.87 7.72 44.45
CA LYS A 269 -11.24 7.23 44.72
C LYS A 269 -11.24 5.75 45.14
N LYS A 270 -11.50 5.48 46.43
CA LYS A 270 -11.42 4.13 47.05
C LYS A 270 -12.43 3.13 46.48
N ASP A 271 -13.53 3.61 45.95
CA ASP A 271 -14.68 2.91 45.37
C ASP A 271 -14.42 2.35 43.95
N LEU A 272 -13.30 2.70 43.33
CA LEU A 272 -12.94 2.28 41.96
C LEU A 272 -11.77 1.30 41.91
N LYS A 273 -11.52 0.56 43.01
CA LYS A 273 -10.37 -0.34 43.17
C LYS A 273 -10.29 -1.45 42.10
N ASP A 274 -11.41 -2.05 41.73
CA ASP A 274 -11.45 -3.11 40.71
C ASP A 274 -11.16 -2.56 39.32
N LYS A 275 -11.71 -1.39 38.97
CA LYS A 275 -11.39 -0.68 37.72
C LYS A 275 -9.92 -0.25 37.68
N LEU A 276 -9.38 0.25 38.78
CA LEU A 276 -7.96 0.60 38.88
C LEU A 276 -7.06 -0.63 38.66
N SER A 277 -7.49 -1.82 39.10
CA SER A 277 -6.77 -3.07 38.85
C SER A 277 -6.81 -3.47 37.37
N ALA A 278 -7.95 -3.31 36.70
CA ALA A 278 -8.11 -3.56 35.27
C ALA A 278 -7.28 -2.57 34.43
N ILE A 279 -7.31 -1.27 34.74
CA ILE A 279 -6.51 -0.24 34.07
C ILE A 279 -5.01 -0.52 34.20
N ARG A 280 -4.54 -0.91 35.39
CA ARG A 280 -3.14 -1.32 35.59
C ARG A 280 -2.80 -2.58 34.81
N SER A 281 -3.74 -3.51 34.69
CA SER A 281 -3.59 -4.71 33.88
C SER A 281 -3.43 -4.38 32.39
N TRP A 282 -4.29 -3.51 31.85
CA TRP A 282 -4.21 -3.08 30.45
C TRP A 282 -2.95 -2.28 30.17
N LYS A 283 -2.61 -1.30 31.01
CA LYS A 283 -1.33 -0.58 30.91
C LYS A 283 -0.14 -1.53 30.81
N SER A 284 -0.10 -2.54 31.68
CA SER A 284 1.00 -3.51 31.70
C SER A 284 1.02 -4.39 30.44
N ASN A 285 -0.16 -4.68 29.88
CA ASN A 285 -0.30 -5.41 28.62
C ASN A 285 0.17 -4.57 27.43
N THR A 286 -0.31 -3.33 27.29
CA THR A 286 0.05 -2.43 26.18
C THR A 286 1.52 -2.06 26.22
N ALA A 287 2.06 -1.74 27.39
CA ALA A 287 3.49 -1.47 27.55
C ALA A 287 4.34 -2.69 27.18
N GLY A 288 3.89 -3.89 27.60
CA GLY A 288 4.57 -5.13 27.24
C GLY A 288 4.52 -5.41 25.73
N LEU A 289 3.38 -5.19 25.08
CA LEU A 289 3.22 -5.38 23.64
C LEU A 289 4.04 -4.37 22.83
N SER A 290 4.10 -3.10 23.25
CA SER A 290 4.95 -2.09 22.61
C SER A 290 6.42 -2.54 22.56
N GLU A 291 6.92 -3.07 23.67
CA GLU A 291 8.29 -3.58 23.79
C GLU A 291 8.52 -4.88 23.01
N VAL A 292 7.52 -5.76 22.91
CA VAL A 292 7.58 -6.96 22.04
C VAL A 292 7.76 -6.54 20.58
N TYR A 293 6.94 -5.60 20.10
CA TYR A 293 7.03 -5.14 18.73
C TYR A 293 8.35 -4.42 18.46
N LEU A 294 8.82 -3.58 19.38
CA LEU A 294 10.16 -3.00 19.26
C LEU A 294 11.25 -4.09 19.18
N ALA A 295 11.14 -5.14 19.98
CA ALA A 295 12.09 -6.25 19.96
C ALA A 295 12.05 -7.05 18.65
N MET A 296 10.88 -7.23 18.06
CA MET A 296 10.71 -7.89 16.77
C MET A 296 11.34 -7.06 15.64
N THR A 297 11.11 -5.74 15.65
CA THR A 297 11.77 -4.81 14.70
C THR A 297 13.29 -4.98 14.73
N TYR A 298 13.90 -4.90 15.91
CA TYR A 298 15.35 -5.04 16.05
C TYR A 298 15.86 -6.44 15.70
N THR A 299 15.02 -7.46 15.90
CA THR A 299 15.33 -8.83 15.49
C THR A 299 15.43 -8.93 13.97
N ASP A 300 14.46 -8.38 13.25
CA ASP A 300 14.44 -8.45 11.79
C ASP A 300 15.63 -7.71 11.17
N ILE A 301 15.99 -6.55 11.72
CA ILE A 301 17.19 -5.80 11.32
C ILE A 301 18.46 -6.61 11.67
N ALA A 302 18.52 -7.23 12.85
CA ALA A 302 19.66 -8.07 13.24
C ALA A 302 19.83 -9.27 12.29
N ASP A 303 18.72 -9.93 11.92
CA ASP A 303 18.72 -11.04 10.97
C ASP A 303 19.19 -10.57 9.57
N ALA A 304 18.83 -9.36 9.14
CA ALA A 304 19.34 -8.75 7.90
C ALA A 304 20.85 -8.49 7.96
N GLN A 305 21.35 -7.90 9.05
CA GLN A 305 22.78 -7.64 9.26
C GLN A 305 23.59 -8.94 9.35
N MET A 306 23.04 -9.95 10.03
CA MET A 306 23.65 -11.28 10.12
C MET A 306 23.80 -11.93 8.74
N ARG A 307 22.76 -11.84 7.89
CA ARG A 307 22.79 -12.32 6.49
C ARG A 307 23.72 -11.51 5.60
N ALA A 308 23.91 -10.22 5.88
CA ALA A 308 24.90 -9.37 5.21
C ALA A 308 26.33 -9.65 5.69
N GLY A 309 26.50 -10.40 6.79
CA GLY A 309 27.81 -10.71 7.36
C GLY A 309 28.34 -9.72 8.38
N ASN A 310 27.54 -8.71 8.73
CA ASN A 310 27.89 -7.67 9.70
C ASN A 310 27.64 -8.19 11.13
N LEU A 311 28.44 -9.14 11.58
CA LEU A 311 28.19 -9.89 12.82
C LEU A 311 28.29 -9.05 14.10
N GLU A 312 29.13 -8.02 14.09
CA GLU A 312 29.24 -7.10 15.22
C GLU A 312 27.95 -6.29 15.39
N ASP A 313 27.41 -5.74 14.30
CA ASP A 313 26.17 -4.97 14.33
C ASP A 313 24.94 -5.86 14.58
N ALA A 314 24.90 -7.05 13.99
CA ALA A 314 23.89 -8.06 14.31
C ALA A 314 23.93 -8.42 15.82
N SER A 315 25.13 -8.58 16.39
CA SER A 315 25.27 -8.86 17.83
C SER A 315 24.72 -7.73 18.70
N LYS A 316 25.02 -6.46 18.37
CA LYS A 316 24.47 -5.28 19.05
C LYS A 316 22.94 -5.25 18.97
N LEU A 317 22.38 -5.43 17.77
CA LEU A 317 20.93 -5.40 17.53
C LEU A 317 20.18 -6.52 18.25
N TYR A 318 20.70 -7.76 18.22
CA TYR A 318 20.10 -8.86 18.99
C TYR A 318 20.15 -8.61 20.51
N MET A 319 21.17 -7.90 21.01
CA MET A 319 21.21 -7.50 22.43
C MET A 319 20.12 -6.47 22.73
N VAL A 320 19.93 -5.47 21.86
CA VAL A 320 18.85 -4.48 21.99
C VAL A 320 17.47 -5.16 21.95
N ALA A 321 17.27 -6.11 21.02
CA ALA A 321 16.05 -6.92 20.96
C ALA A 321 15.84 -7.75 22.24
N SER A 322 16.90 -8.37 22.77
CA SER A 322 16.85 -9.12 24.03
C SER A 322 16.45 -8.23 25.21
N ASP A 323 17.01 -7.02 25.29
CA ASP A 323 16.68 -6.06 26.34
C ASP A 323 15.23 -5.58 26.23
N ALA A 324 14.72 -5.34 25.02
CA ALA A 324 13.32 -5.00 24.75
C ALA A 324 12.37 -6.14 25.18
N PHE A 325 12.62 -7.39 24.77
CA PHE A 325 11.87 -8.55 25.28
C PHE A 325 11.97 -8.68 26.82
N GLY A 326 13.10 -8.28 27.41
CA GLY A 326 13.27 -8.23 28.87
C GLY A 326 12.50 -7.12 29.56
N ARG A 327 12.21 -6.00 28.89
CA ARG A 327 11.27 -4.97 29.36
C ARG A 327 9.84 -5.47 29.23
N ALA A 328 9.48 -6.08 28.10
CA ALA A 328 8.17 -6.72 27.90
C ALA A 328 7.86 -7.77 28.98
N GLU A 329 8.81 -8.67 29.27
CA GLU A 329 8.71 -9.67 30.34
C GLU A 329 8.36 -9.03 31.69
N LYS A 330 9.01 -7.90 32.04
CA LYS A 330 8.77 -7.20 33.30
C LYS A 330 7.36 -6.61 33.34
N CYS A 331 6.93 -5.95 32.26
CA CYS A 331 5.59 -5.40 32.14
C CYS A 331 4.52 -6.48 32.32
N PHE A 332 4.60 -7.59 31.58
CA PHE A 332 3.64 -8.67 31.69
C PHE A 332 3.63 -9.34 33.07
N ARG A 333 4.78 -9.47 33.74
CA ARG A 333 4.89 -10.12 35.07
C ARG A 333 4.20 -9.33 36.18
N GLU A 334 3.91 -8.04 36.00
CA GLU A 334 3.15 -7.24 36.97
C GLU A 334 1.70 -7.74 37.15
N VAL A 335 1.21 -8.55 36.21
CA VAL A 335 -0.17 -9.02 36.13
C VAL A 335 -0.22 -10.54 36.02
N ILE A 336 -0.90 -11.19 36.96
CA ILE A 336 -1.02 -12.67 37.00
C ILE A 336 -1.63 -13.23 35.70
N ALA A 337 -2.62 -12.54 35.11
CA ALA A 337 -3.27 -12.98 33.87
C ALA A 337 -2.36 -12.96 32.63
N LEU A 338 -1.27 -12.19 32.65
CA LEU A 338 -0.33 -12.04 31.54
C LEU A 338 0.92 -12.91 31.70
N GLN A 339 0.93 -13.81 32.70
CA GLN A 339 2.03 -14.72 32.95
C GLN A 339 2.47 -15.55 31.72
N PRO A 340 1.56 -16.05 30.84
CA PRO A 340 1.97 -16.72 29.60
C PRO A 340 2.78 -15.81 28.67
N ASN A 341 2.38 -14.54 28.51
CA ASN A 341 3.10 -13.56 27.69
C ASN A 341 4.46 -13.21 28.30
N ALA A 342 4.55 -13.14 29.63
CA ALA A 342 5.81 -12.95 30.35
C ALA A 342 6.75 -14.15 30.14
N GLU A 343 6.24 -15.37 30.14
CA GLU A 343 7.01 -16.58 29.88
C GLU A 343 7.53 -16.64 28.44
N GLN A 344 6.68 -16.32 27.46
CA GLN A 344 7.07 -16.23 26.06
C GLN A 344 8.14 -15.15 25.84
N SER A 345 7.92 -13.93 26.33
CA SER A 345 8.89 -12.83 26.24
C SER A 345 10.23 -13.17 26.89
N ARG A 346 10.23 -13.94 27.99
CA ARG A 346 11.45 -14.46 28.61
C ARG A 346 12.18 -15.45 27.68
N LEU A 347 11.47 -16.36 27.03
CA LEU A 347 12.06 -17.31 26.08
C LEU A 347 12.68 -16.57 24.90
N ASP A 348 11.98 -15.59 24.33
CA ASP A 348 12.45 -14.79 23.19
C ASP A 348 13.67 -13.94 23.57
N LYS A 349 13.65 -13.31 24.75
CA LYS A 349 14.81 -12.65 25.34
C LYS A 349 16.02 -13.57 25.44
N GLU A 350 15.85 -14.77 26.00
CA GLU A 350 16.94 -15.74 26.15
C GLU A 350 17.50 -16.16 24.78
N GLN A 351 16.61 -16.42 23.82
CA GLN A 351 16.98 -16.78 22.45
C GLN A 351 17.77 -15.66 21.75
N ARG A 352 17.29 -14.41 21.77
CA ARG A 352 17.99 -13.28 21.14
C ARG A 352 19.32 -12.97 21.84
N LYS A 353 19.40 -13.15 23.16
CA LYS A 353 20.67 -13.09 23.88
C LYS A 353 21.65 -14.18 23.45
N ALA A 354 21.16 -15.39 23.21
CA ALA A 354 21.98 -16.48 22.70
C ALA A 354 22.54 -16.14 21.30
N GLN A 355 21.72 -15.59 20.41
CA GLN A 355 22.15 -15.13 19.08
C GLN A 355 23.18 -14.00 19.15
N SER A 356 22.97 -13.01 20.02
CA SER A 356 23.93 -11.93 20.21
C SER A 356 25.30 -12.46 20.66
N LEU A 357 25.32 -13.34 21.67
CA LEU A 357 26.55 -13.95 22.17
C LEU A 357 27.23 -14.85 21.13
N PHE A 358 26.42 -15.56 20.34
CA PHE A 358 26.89 -16.38 19.24
C PHE A 358 27.57 -15.50 18.15
N CYS A 359 26.91 -14.44 17.67
CA CYS A 359 27.47 -13.51 16.68
C CYS A 359 28.75 -12.81 17.21
N SER A 360 28.77 -12.44 18.49
CA SER A 360 29.97 -11.87 19.13
C SER A 360 31.12 -12.88 19.14
N ALA A 361 30.86 -14.14 19.50
CA ALA A 361 31.88 -15.18 19.47
C ALA A 361 32.45 -15.37 18.04
N GLU A 362 31.59 -15.44 17.03
CA GLU A 362 31.98 -15.59 15.61
C GLU A 362 32.80 -14.41 15.10
N SER A 363 32.38 -13.17 15.38
CA SER A 363 33.14 -11.97 14.98
C SER A 363 34.57 -11.95 15.54
N THR A 364 34.78 -12.58 16.71
CA THR A 364 36.08 -12.62 17.39
C THR A 364 37.02 -13.71 16.81
N VAL A 365 36.50 -14.65 16.02
CA VAL A 365 37.28 -15.76 15.44
C VAL A 365 38.37 -15.26 14.49
N GLN A 366 38.12 -14.16 13.78
CA GLN A 366 39.12 -13.55 12.90
C GLN A 366 40.33 -13.07 13.71
N VAL A 367 40.09 -12.39 14.83
CA VAL A 367 41.13 -11.93 15.75
C VAL A 367 41.92 -13.12 16.31
N LEU A 368 41.24 -14.21 16.70
CA LEU A 368 41.91 -15.43 17.16
C LEU A 368 42.84 -15.98 16.07
N THR A 369 42.35 -16.07 14.83
CA THR A 369 43.09 -16.61 13.68
C THR A 369 44.33 -15.76 13.37
N ASP A 370 44.20 -14.43 13.40
CA ASP A 370 45.32 -13.52 13.16
C ASP A 370 46.38 -13.61 14.27
N LEU A 371 45.97 -13.72 15.53
CA LEU A 371 46.90 -13.92 16.65
C LEU A 371 47.64 -15.26 16.56
N ILE A 372 46.96 -16.32 16.10
CA ILE A 372 47.57 -17.63 15.86
C ILE A 372 48.62 -17.53 14.74
N ARG A 373 48.31 -16.82 13.64
CA ARG A 373 49.26 -16.55 12.53
C ARG A 373 50.49 -15.76 13.00
N MET A 374 50.29 -14.80 13.91
CA MET A 374 51.37 -14.03 14.53
C MET A 374 52.13 -14.81 15.62
N ASN A 375 51.77 -16.08 15.86
CA ASN A 375 52.31 -16.96 16.91
C ASN A 375 52.17 -16.37 18.33
N ASN A 376 51.16 -15.51 18.57
CA ASN A 376 50.92 -14.86 19.86
C ASN A 376 50.06 -15.72 20.79
N LYS A 377 50.66 -16.79 21.34
CA LYS A 377 49.97 -17.78 22.19
C LYS A 377 49.26 -17.20 23.41
N THR A 378 49.75 -16.09 23.96
CA THR A 378 49.21 -15.52 25.19
C THR A 378 47.87 -14.85 24.92
N GLU A 379 47.83 -13.97 23.92
CA GLU A 379 46.60 -13.28 23.51
C GLU A 379 45.62 -14.24 22.84
N SER A 380 46.07 -15.22 22.03
CA SER A 380 45.19 -16.25 21.48
C SER A 380 44.44 -17.04 22.57
N LYS A 381 45.09 -17.31 23.71
CA LYS A 381 44.44 -17.99 24.85
C LYS A 381 43.43 -17.09 25.55
N GLU A 382 43.67 -15.79 25.59
CA GLU A 382 42.75 -14.83 26.18
C GLU A 382 41.49 -14.68 25.33
N VAL A 383 41.67 -14.49 24.02
CA VAL A 383 40.58 -14.44 23.03
C VAL A 383 39.79 -15.75 23.01
N LEU A 384 40.46 -16.90 23.05
CA LEU A 384 39.77 -18.20 23.09
C LEU A 384 38.92 -18.38 24.35
N ARG A 385 39.38 -17.89 25.51
CA ARG A 385 38.57 -17.91 26.74
C ARG A 385 37.33 -17.04 26.61
N GLU A 386 37.43 -15.92 25.90
CA GLU A 386 36.29 -15.06 25.63
C GLU A 386 35.27 -15.74 24.71
N ILE A 387 35.74 -16.38 23.63
CA ILE A 387 34.91 -17.21 22.75
C ILE A 387 34.17 -18.30 23.54
N PHE A 388 34.87 -19.07 24.38
CA PHE A 388 34.24 -20.08 25.23
C PHE A 388 33.20 -19.50 26.18
N LYS A 389 33.55 -18.40 26.86
CA LYS A 389 32.65 -17.73 27.79
C LYS A 389 31.34 -17.31 27.10
N ASN A 390 31.41 -16.83 25.85
CA ASN A 390 30.24 -16.43 25.09
C ASN A 390 29.44 -17.66 24.61
N LEU A 391 30.10 -18.67 24.03
CA LEU A 391 29.44 -19.88 23.53
C LEU A 391 28.81 -20.74 24.65
N GLU A 392 29.46 -20.93 25.79
CA GLU A 392 28.90 -21.68 26.92
C GLU A 392 27.67 -20.98 27.52
N LYS A 393 27.65 -19.65 27.48
CA LYS A 393 26.48 -18.87 27.88
C LYS A 393 25.39 -18.97 26.83
N ALA A 394 25.72 -18.85 25.55
CA ALA A 394 24.77 -19.00 24.46
C ALA A 394 24.10 -20.39 24.48
N ALA A 395 24.88 -21.46 24.71
CA ALA A 395 24.38 -22.84 24.78
C ALA A 395 23.32 -23.07 25.86
N LYS A 396 23.40 -22.33 26.98
CA LYS A 396 22.42 -22.41 28.07
C LYS A 396 21.12 -21.68 27.75
N LEU A 397 21.17 -20.72 26.83
CA LEU A 397 20.09 -19.80 26.53
C LEU A 397 19.35 -20.16 25.22
N ALA A 398 20.03 -20.76 24.25
CA ALA A 398 19.47 -21.15 22.96
C ALA A 398 18.29 -22.12 23.10
N LYS A 399 17.25 -21.90 22.30
CA LYS A 399 15.98 -22.64 22.27
C LYS A 399 15.71 -23.30 20.91
N THR A 400 16.28 -22.78 19.83
CA THR A 400 16.13 -23.36 18.48
C THR A 400 17.17 -24.45 18.23
N ARG A 401 16.80 -25.43 17.41
CA ARG A 401 17.66 -26.58 17.09
C ARG A 401 18.88 -26.13 16.28
N GLU A 402 18.66 -25.21 15.34
CA GLU A 402 19.62 -24.67 14.38
C GLU A 402 20.74 -23.94 15.12
N LEU A 403 20.38 -23.00 16.01
CA LEU A 403 21.35 -22.26 16.84
C LEU A 403 22.05 -23.17 17.87
N SER A 404 21.31 -24.09 18.50
CA SER A 404 21.91 -25.01 19.48
C SER A 404 22.93 -25.95 18.83
N GLY A 405 22.62 -26.45 17.63
CA GLY A 405 23.53 -27.29 16.84
C GLY A 405 24.80 -26.53 16.45
N ALA A 406 24.64 -25.30 15.95
CA ALA A 406 25.73 -24.38 15.66
C ALA A 406 26.67 -24.16 16.85
N ILE A 407 26.13 -23.78 18.01
CA ILE A 407 26.93 -23.51 19.22
C ILE A 407 27.66 -24.76 19.71
N GLN A 408 27.02 -25.94 19.66
CA GLN A 408 27.64 -27.20 20.08
C GLN A 408 28.81 -27.59 19.17
N ALA A 409 28.68 -27.36 17.86
CA ALA A 409 29.75 -27.57 16.91
C ALA A 409 30.97 -26.69 17.26
N ASP A 410 30.75 -25.40 17.52
CA ASP A 410 31.82 -24.47 17.87
C ASP A 410 32.51 -24.80 19.18
N LEU A 411 31.74 -25.12 20.23
CA LEU A 411 32.31 -25.53 21.52
C LEU A 411 33.25 -26.74 21.35
N LYS A 412 32.89 -27.70 20.49
CA LYS A 412 33.71 -28.87 20.21
C LYS A 412 35.00 -28.47 19.45
N THR A 413 34.89 -27.60 18.46
CA THR A 413 36.01 -27.06 17.68
C THR A 413 37.00 -26.32 18.58
N TYR A 414 36.52 -25.36 19.35
CA TYR A 414 37.37 -24.54 20.19
C TYR A 414 37.97 -25.31 21.37
N SER A 415 37.34 -26.39 21.84
CA SER A 415 37.94 -27.33 22.81
C SER A 415 39.18 -28.00 22.26
N PHE A 416 39.12 -28.41 21.00
CA PHE A 416 40.27 -28.99 20.31
C PHE A 416 41.38 -27.96 20.08
N VAL A 417 41.03 -26.72 19.70
CA VAL A 417 41.97 -25.60 19.57
C VAL A 417 42.67 -25.30 20.91
N GLU A 418 41.93 -25.32 22.02
CA GLU A 418 42.48 -25.09 23.35
C GLU A 418 43.54 -26.14 23.71
N ASP A 419 43.26 -27.41 23.41
CA ASP A 419 44.19 -28.52 23.65
C ASP A 419 45.45 -28.43 22.78
N LEU A 420 45.34 -27.93 21.55
CA LEU A 420 46.50 -27.68 20.69
C LEU A 420 47.35 -26.51 21.20
N LEU A 421 46.73 -25.40 21.65
CA LEU A 421 47.44 -24.26 22.25
C LEU A 421 48.13 -24.59 23.59
N LYS A 422 47.76 -25.70 24.23
CA LYS A 422 48.42 -26.23 25.44
C LYS A 422 49.67 -27.07 25.13
N LYS A 423 49.81 -27.62 23.91
CA LYS A 423 50.95 -28.47 23.55
C LYS A 423 52.25 -27.64 23.39
N LYS A 424 53.38 -28.22 23.82
CA LYS A 424 54.73 -27.63 23.69
C LYS A 424 55.30 -27.87 22.29
N GLY A 425 54.76 -27.20 21.28
CA GLY A 425 55.31 -27.15 19.91
C GLY A 425 55.30 -25.72 19.37
N ASP A 426 56.25 -25.38 18.49
CA ASP A 426 56.44 -24.01 17.98
C ASP A 426 55.59 -23.66 16.76
N ASP A 427 55.02 -24.66 16.08
CA ASP A 427 54.18 -24.48 14.90
C ASP A 427 52.69 -24.53 15.27
N LEU A 428 52.03 -23.37 15.21
CA LEU A 428 50.60 -23.21 15.46
C LEU A 428 49.77 -23.23 14.18
N ASN A 429 50.39 -23.31 13.00
CA ASN A 429 49.67 -23.20 11.72
C ASN A 429 48.66 -24.34 11.54
N GLY A 430 48.98 -25.56 12.00
CA GLY A 430 48.05 -26.70 11.97
C GLY A 430 46.81 -26.55 12.87
N ILE A 431 46.71 -25.50 13.71
CA ILE A 431 45.48 -25.16 14.44
C ILE A 431 44.50 -24.42 13.52
N ILE A 432 45.01 -23.58 12.61
CA ILE A 432 44.20 -22.84 11.63
C ILE A 432 43.49 -23.84 10.73
N ASP A 433 44.21 -24.84 10.20
CA ASP A 433 43.64 -25.92 9.38
C ASP A 433 42.48 -26.67 10.08
N GLN A 434 42.51 -26.74 11.42
CA GLN A 434 41.49 -27.44 12.22
C GLN A 434 40.27 -26.55 12.50
N ILE A 435 40.48 -25.24 12.65
CA ILE A 435 39.40 -24.25 12.70
C ILE A 435 38.70 -24.21 11.34
N GLU A 436 39.45 -24.17 10.24
CA GLU A 436 38.92 -24.20 8.88
C GLU A 436 38.17 -25.51 8.60
N PHE A 437 38.74 -26.68 8.92
CA PHE A 437 38.07 -27.97 8.75
C PHE A 437 36.73 -28.06 9.51
N ALA A 438 36.64 -27.48 10.71
CA ALA A 438 35.41 -27.49 11.47
C ALA A 438 34.36 -26.51 10.89
N LYS A 439 34.80 -25.34 10.40
CA LYS A 439 33.94 -24.42 9.64
C LYS A 439 33.38 -25.12 8.40
N ASP A 440 34.19 -25.85 7.65
CA ASP A 440 33.76 -26.62 6.48
C ASP A 440 32.73 -27.70 6.80
N LEU A 441 32.93 -28.45 7.91
CA LEU A 441 31.98 -29.46 8.34
C LEU A 441 30.63 -28.84 8.72
N ARG A 442 30.66 -27.68 9.38
CA ARG A 442 29.46 -26.94 9.78
C ARG A 442 28.73 -26.33 8.58
N LYS A 443 29.49 -25.72 7.66
CA LYS A 443 29.01 -25.25 6.36
C LYS A 443 28.22 -26.35 5.64
N THR A 444 28.79 -27.55 5.54
CA THR A 444 28.15 -28.71 4.91
C THR A 444 26.82 -29.08 5.58
N GLY A 445 26.78 -29.10 6.91
CA GLY A 445 25.55 -29.39 7.66
C GLY A 445 24.45 -28.34 7.45
N LEU A 446 24.81 -27.06 7.49
CA LEU A 446 23.87 -25.95 7.26
C LEU A 446 23.35 -25.95 5.83
N ILE A 447 24.20 -26.21 4.83
CA ILE A 447 23.77 -26.36 3.43
C ILE A 447 22.72 -27.48 3.30
N GLN A 448 22.91 -28.60 4.00
CA GLN A 448 21.95 -29.70 4.00
C GLN A 448 20.61 -29.31 4.64
N ASP A 449 20.64 -28.60 5.76
CA ASP A 449 19.43 -28.13 6.45
C ASP A 449 18.66 -27.12 5.59
N ILE A 450 19.33 -26.16 4.97
CA ILE A 450 18.73 -25.18 4.04
C ILE A 450 18.12 -25.91 2.83
N SER A 451 18.85 -26.87 2.26
CA SER A 451 18.35 -27.64 1.11
C SER A 451 17.08 -28.42 1.45
N LYS A 452 17.03 -29.05 2.63
CA LYS A 452 15.85 -29.76 3.12
C LYS A 452 14.65 -28.82 3.31
N ALA A 453 14.87 -27.65 3.91
CA ALA A 453 13.83 -26.64 4.10
C ALA A 453 13.28 -26.12 2.76
N MET A 454 14.16 -25.89 1.78
CA MET A 454 13.75 -25.47 0.43
C MET A 454 12.98 -26.56 -0.31
N ASP A 455 13.39 -27.83 -0.20
CA ASP A 455 12.67 -28.96 -0.81
C ASP A 455 11.26 -29.10 -0.23
N GLU A 456 11.13 -28.96 1.10
CA GLU A 456 9.85 -28.99 1.80
C GLU A 456 8.96 -27.81 1.37
N ALA A 457 9.49 -26.59 1.36
CA ALA A 457 8.79 -25.41 0.89
C ALA A 457 8.31 -25.58 -0.56
N ASN A 458 9.18 -26.01 -1.47
CA ASN A 458 8.83 -26.20 -2.89
C ASN A 458 7.74 -27.27 -3.07
N SER A 459 7.74 -28.33 -2.26
CA SER A 459 6.72 -29.37 -2.30
C SER A 459 5.32 -28.92 -1.83
N LEU A 460 5.29 -27.88 -0.98
CA LEU A 460 4.10 -27.31 -0.36
C LEU A 460 3.59 -26.06 -1.10
N LEU A 461 4.43 -25.36 -1.86
CA LEU A 461 4.16 -24.10 -2.55
C LEU A 461 2.75 -24.02 -3.17
N THR A 462 2.36 -25.02 -3.96
CA THR A 462 1.06 -25.03 -4.66
C THR A 462 -0.09 -25.58 -3.82
N LYS A 463 0.19 -26.32 -2.74
CA LYS A 463 -0.81 -27.03 -1.92
C LYS A 463 -1.20 -26.25 -0.68
N ASN A 464 -0.20 -25.76 0.05
CA ASN A 464 -0.35 -24.94 1.24
C ASN A 464 0.80 -23.91 1.31
N PRO A 465 0.62 -22.73 0.68
CA PRO A 465 1.67 -21.71 0.67
C PRO A 465 1.97 -21.12 2.05
N GLY A 466 1.06 -21.25 3.04
CA GLY A 466 1.32 -20.86 4.43
C GLY A 466 2.40 -21.75 5.06
N ASP A 467 2.23 -23.07 5.02
CA ASP A 467 3.22 -24.02 5.53
C ASP A 467 4.55 -23.95 4.75
N SER A 468 4.48 -23.59 3.45
CA SER A 468 5.65 -23.32 2.63
C SER A 468 6.44 -22.09 3.13
N LEU A 469 5.75 -21.05 3.63
CA LEU A 469 6.37 -19.87 4.19
C LEU A 469 7.05 -20.17 5.54
N ASP A 470 6.47 -21.04 6.35
CA ASP A 470 7.10 -21.45 7.60
C ASP A 470 8.36 -22.31 7.35
N SER A 471 8.30 -23.22 6.38
CA SER A 471 9.47 -24.02 5.97
C SER A 471 10.61 -23.15 5.44
N ILE A 472 10.31 -22.12 4.62
CA ILE A 472 11.35 -21.23 4.11
C ILE A 472 11.94 -20.34 5.21
N ARG A 473 11.17 -19.98 6.25
CA ARG A 473 11.68 -19.25 7.42
C ARG A 473 12.74 -20.04 8.17
N GLU A 474 12.51 -21.33 8.43
CA GLU A 474 13.53 -22.21 9.04
C GLU A 474 14.81 -22.30 8.19
N GLY A 475 14.64 -22.32 6.85
CA GLY A 475 15.74 -22.25 5.91
C GLY A 475 16.52 -20.93 5.97
N LEU A 476 15.83 -19.80 6.13
CA LEU A 476 16.44 -18.47 6.26
C LEU A 476 17.23 -18.31 7.56
N ASP A 477 16.75 -18.88 8.67
CA ASP A 477 17.49 -18.90 9.94
C ASP A 477 18.83 -19.65 9.79
N SER A 478 18.77 -20.82 9.15
CA SER A 478 19.97 -21.63 8.86
C SER A 478 20.91 -20.94 7.89
N LEU A 479 20.36 -20.24 6.88
CA LEU A 479 21.11 -19.43 5.92
C LEU A 479 21.79 -18.22 6.58
N GLY A 480 21.14 -17.56 7.53
CA GLY A 480 21.75 -16.47 8.31
C GLY A 480 22.97 -16.95 9.09
N ILE A 481 22.87 -18.13 9.72
CA ILE A 481 24.02 -18.79 10.36
C ILE A 481 25.11 -19.15 9.34
N LEU A 482 24.74 -19.68 8.17
CA LEU A 482 25.72 -20.03 7.13
C LEU A 482 26.47 -18.80 6.59
N LEU A 483 25.75 -17.71 6.31
CA LEU A 483 26.32 -16.47 5.82
C LEU A 483 27.24 -15.80 6.85
N SER A 484 27.01 -16.03 8.15
CA SER A 484 27.96 -15.59 9.19
C SER A 484 29.31 -16.31 9.14
N LEU A 485 29.38 -17.51 8.55
CA LEU A 485 30.61 -18.28 8.45
C LEU A 485 31.39 -17.96 7.18
N GLU A 486 30.70 -17.73 6.06
CA GLU A 486 31.32 -17.62 4.74
C GLU A 486 30.46 -16.76 3.79
N LEU A 487 30.86 -15.50 3.63
CA LEU A 487 30.15 -14.52 2.81
C LEU A 487 30.57 -14.53 1.34
N GLU A 488 31.83 -14.87 1.08
CA GLU A 488 32.47 -14.77 -0.24
C GLU A 488 32.45 -16.10 -1.03
N ASP A 489 31.79 -17.13 -0.51
CA ASP A 489 31.72 -18.42 -1.18
C ASP A 489 30.60 -18.46 -2.25
N ASP A 490 30.96 -18.88 -3.46
CA ASP A 490 30.06 -18.95 -4.61
C ASP A 490 28.89 -19.93 -4.42
N GLU A 491 29.10 -21.05 -3.71
CA GLU A 491 28.07 -22.04 -3.39
C GLU A 491 27.07 -21.45 -2.40
N VAL A 492 27.56 -20.76 -1.35
CA VAL A 492 26.73 -20.07 -0.36
C VAL A 492 25.96 -18.91 -1.00
N GLY A 493 26.61 -18.13 -1.88
CA GLY A 493 25.97 -17.05 -2.64
C GLY A 493 24.86 -17.57 -3.56
N ASN A 494 25.08 -18.70 -4.24
CA ASN A 494 24.07 -19.35 -5.06
C ASN A 494 22.90 -19.87 -4.20
N LEU A 495 23.21 -20.50 -3.06
CA LEU A 495 22.21 -20.98 -2.11
C LEU A 495 21.33 -19.85 -1.58
N ARG A 496 21.94 -18.72 -1.19
CA ARG A 496 21.23 -17.49 -0.79
C ARG A 496 20.25 -17.06 -1.87
N ASN A 497 20.72 -16.91 -3.11
CA ASN A 497 19.88 -16.46 -4.21
C ASN A 497 18.75 -17.45 -4.52
N LYS A 498 18.97 -18.77 -4.37
CA LYS A 498 17.92 -19.80 -4.50
C LYS A 498 16.86 -19.67 -3.42
N THR A 499 17.25 -19.51 -2.16
CA THR A 499 16.32 -19.34 -1.04
C THR A 499 15.47 -18.07 -1.23
N LEU A 500 16.07 -16.97 -1.69
CA LEU A 500 15.35 -15.71 -1.96
C LEU A 500 14.45 -15.79 -3.20
N ALA A 501 14.86 -16.51 -4.24
CA ALA A 501 14.01 -16.77 -5.39
C ALA A 501 12.74 -17.55 -4.99
N LEU A 502 12.89 -18.57 -4.13
CA LEU A 502 11.76 -19.38 -3.66
C LEU A 502 10.84 -18.58 -2.72
N LEU A 503 11.40 -17.79 -1.79
CA LEU A 503 10.64 -16.90 -0.91
C LEU A 503 9.74 -15.94 -1.70
N ASN A 504 10.32 -15.23 -2.68
CA ASN A 504 9.57 -14.29 -3.50
C ASN A 504 8.53 -14.99 -4.39
N ASN A 505 8.79 -16.21 -4.85
CA ASN A 505 7.82 -17.02 -5.58
C ASN A 505 6.62 -17.43 -4.69
N ILE A 506 6.88 -17.86 -3.44
CA ILE A 506 5.82 -18.15 -2.45
C ILE A 506 4.92 -16.92 -2.26
N LYS A 507 5.52 -15.73 -2.14
CA LYS A 507 4.80 -14.46 -2.00
C LYS A 507 3.94 -14.12 -3.20
N TYR A 508 4.51 -14.22 -4.40
CA TYR A 508 3.74 -14.11 -5.63
C TYR A 508 2.53 -15.07 -5.63
N VAL A 509 2.70 -16.33 -5.25
CA VAL A 509 1.61 -17.31 -5.20
C VAL A 509 0.54 -16.94 -4.17
N ILE A 510 0.92 -16.50 -2.98
CA ILE A 510 -0.02 -16.00 -1.95
C ILE A 510 -0.81 -14.82 -2.50
N GLN A 511 -0.10 -13.87 -3.10
CA GLN A 511 -0.71 -12.65 -3.61
C GLN A 511 -1.65 -12.90 -4.78
N PHE A 512 -1.31 -13.85 -5.65
CA PHE A 512 -2.20 -14.35 -6.70
C PHE A 512 -3.48 -15.00 -6.12
N GLN A 513 -3.37 -15.76 -5.03
CA GLN A 513 -4.55 -16.34 -4.35
C GLN A 513 -5.42 -15.29 -3.66
N LEU A 514 -4.82 -14.19 -3.19
CA LEU A 514 -5.57 -13.06 -2.65
C LEU A 514 -6.28 -12.29 -3.77
N SER A 515 -5.55 -11.95 -4.83
CA SER A 515 -6.03 -11.16 -5.97
C SER A 515 -7.14 -11.87 -6.76
N THR A 516 -7.23 -13.20 -6.66
CA THR A 516 -8.33 -14.00 -7.24
C THR A 516 -9.61 -14.03 -6.39
N LYS A 517 -9.51 -13.69 -5.10
CA LYS A 517 -10.68 -13.49 -4.21
C LYS A 517 -11.22 -12.06 -4.28
N LEU A 518 -10.40 -11.13 -4.75
CA LEU A 518 -10.77 -9.74 -4.98
C LEU A 518 -11.29 -9.61 -6.42
N GLU A 519 -12.49 -9.05 -6.61
CA GLU A 519 -13.11 -8.99 -7.95
C GLU A 519 -12.79 -7.68 -8.70
N GLN A 520 -12.86 -6.52 -8.04
CA GLN A 520 -12.63 -5.19 -8.62
C GLN A 520 -12.32 -4.14 -7.53
N GLY A 521 -11.88 -2.95 -7.93
CA GLY A 521 -11.68 -1.79 -7.04
C GLY A 521 -10.23 -1.59 -6.56
N VAL A 522 -10.03 -0.65 -5.63
CA VAL A 522 -8.69 -0.19 -5.21
C VAL A 522 -7.86 -1.33 -4.61
N LYS A 523 -8.46 -2.17 -3.76
CA LYS A 523 -7.79 -3.35 -3.19
C LYS A 523 -7.34 -4.35 -4.24
N PHE A 524 -8.15 -4.55 -5.28
CA PHE A 524 -7.80 -5.43 -6.39
C PHE A 524 -6.62 -4.86 -7.18
N ILE A 525 -6.66 -3.57 -7.54
CA ILE A 525 -5.58 -2.86 -8.25
C ILE A 525 -4.27 -2.95 -7.46
N LEU A 526 -4.30 -2.59 -6.17
CA LEU A 526 -3.14 -2.66 -5.30
C LEU A 526 -2.61 -4.10 -5.19
N SER A 527 -3.51 -5.07 -5.06
CA SER A 527 -3.12 -6.48 -4.97
C SER A 527 -2.39 -6.96 -6.22
N ARG A 528 -2.82 -6.53 -7.41
CA ARG A 528 -2.19 -6.86 -8.70
C ARG A 528 -0.86 -6.14 -8.93
N ILE A 529 -0.72 -4.91 -8.45
CA ILE A 529 0.58 -4.20 -8.42
C ILE A 529 1.60 -5.01 -7.62
N LEU A 530 1.19 -5.54 -6.47
CA LEU A 530 2.10 -6.24 -5.57
C LEU A 530 2.42 -7.65 -6.06
N GLU A 531 1.46 -8.30 -6.73
CA GLU A 531 1.69 -9.53 -7.50
C GLU A 531 2.81 -9.33 -8.55
N ASN A 532 2.80 -8.20 -9.27
CA ASN A 532 3.85 -7.86 -10.22
C ASN A 532 5.22 -7.65 -9.55
N LEU A 533 5.27 -6.88 -8.46
CA LEU A 533 6.53 -6.58 -7.75
C LEU A 533 7.21 -7.85 -7.20
N HIS A 534 6.46 -8.75 -6.55
CA HIS A 534 7.02 -10.01 -6.05
C HIS A 534 7.47 -10.93 -7.19
N ALA A 535 6.73 -10.95 -8.31
CA ALA A 535 7.11 -11.75 -9.46
C ALA A 535 8.39 -11.20 -10.13
N GLU A 536 8.55 -9.88 -10.22
CA GLU A 536 9.75 -9.23 -10.76
C GLU A 536 10.98 -9.48 -9.86
N GLU A 537 10.81 -9.35 -8.54
CA GLU A 537 11.90 -9.63 -7.61
C GLU A 537 12.31 -11.11 -7.66
N ALA A 538 11.34 -12.04 -7.64
CA ALA A 538 11.61 -13.47 -7.83
C ALA A 538 12.36 -13.72 -9.15
N ALA A 539 11.90 -13.10 -10.25
CA ALA A 539 12.50 -13.22 -11.56
C ALA A 539 13.97 -12.77 -11.58
N SER A 540 14.29 -11.68 -10.86
CA SER A 540 15.65 -11.18 -10.74
C SER A 540 16.58 -12.24 -10.11
N TYR A 541 16.14 -12.91 -9.04
CA TYR A 541 16.92 -13.97 -8.39
C TYR A 541 17.00 -15.25 -9.23
N TYR A 542 15.89 -15.70 -9.84
CA TYR A 542 15.90 -16.86 -10.75
C TYR A 542 16.86 -16.67 -11.92
N LYS A 543 16.97 -15.45 -12.44
CA LYS A 543 17.95 -15.11 -13.48
C LYS A 543 19.39 -15.26 -12.99
N VAL A 544 19.69 -14.82 -11.75
CA VAL A 544 21.03 -14.91 -11.16
C VAL A 544 21.47 -16.36 -10.94
N ILE A 545 20.56 -17.24 -10.52
CA ILE A 545 20.86 -18.67 -10.25
C ILE A 545 20.89 -19.56 -11.51
N GLY A 546 20.74 -18.96 -12.70
CA GLY A 546 20.77 -19.67 -13.99
C GLY A 546 19.43 -20.23 -14.46
N GLU A 547 18.34 -19.97 -13.76
CA GLU A 547 16.96 -20.37 -14.11
C GLU A 547 16.22 -19.28 -14.88
N ALA A 548 16.86 -18.76 -15.94
CA ALA A 548 16.32 -17.64 -16.72
C ALA A 548 15.00 -17.96 -17.47
N SER A 549 14.59 -19.22 -17.58
CA SER A 549 13.24 -19.58 -18.05
C SER A 549 12.19 -19.24 -17.00
N THR A 550 12.35 -19.76 -15.78
CA THR A 550 11.45 -19.50 -14.64
C THR A 550 11.35 -18.02 -14.35
N GLY A 551 12.48 -17.30 -14.39
CA GLY A 551 12.47 -15.85 -14.19
C GLY A 551 11.76 -15.09 -15.31
N ARG A 552 11.85 -15.52 -16.57
CA ARG A 552 11.07 -14.91 -17.66
C ARG A 552 9.58 -15.20 -17.51
N GLU A 553 9.22 -16.41 -17.10
CA GLU A 553 7.84 -16.80 -16.86
C GLU A 553 7.21 -15.90 -15.79
N LEU A 554 7.88 -15.74 -14.64
CA LEU A 554 7.43 -14.88 -13.55
C LEU A 554 7.33 -13.41 -13.96
N ALA A 555 8.34 -12.87 -14.66
CA ALA A 555 8.28 -11.49 -15.14
C ALA A 555 7.08 -11.25 -16.07
N ASP A 556 6.77 -12.22 -16.93
CA ASP A 556 5.62 -12.15 -17.84
C ASP A 556 4.29 -12.33 -17.11
N LEU A 557 4.20 -13.19 -16.09
CA LEU A 557 3.03 -13.31 -15.21
C LEU A 557 2.78 -12.00 -14.44
N GLY A 558 3.84 -11.36 -13.93
CA GLY A 558 3.74 -10.05 -13.29
C GLY A 558 3.17 -8.98 -14.22
N LYS A 559 3.57 -8.96 -15.49
CA LYS A 559 3.00 -8.02 -16.48
C LYS A 559 1.53 -8.26 -16.77
N LEU A 560 1.09 -9.53 -16.77
CA LEU A 560 -0.35 -9.84 -16.88
C LEU A 560 -1.13 -9.27 -15.70
N ALA A 561 -0.59 -9.36 -14.48
CA ALA A 561 -1.22 -8.79 -13.29
C ALA A 561 -1.33 -7.27 -13.41
N LEU A 562 -0.25 -6.58 -13.80
CA LEU A 562 -0.23 -5.13 -13.95
C LEU A 562 -1.15 -4.63 -15.07
N ALA A 563 -1.18 -5.31 -16.22
CA ALA A 563 -2.13 -5.03 -17.30
C ALA A 563 -3.60 -5.16 -16.84
N THR A 564 -3.87 -6.15 -15.99
CA THR A 564 -5.21 -6.35 -15.39
C THR A 564 -5.57 -5.24 -14.41
N ALA A 565 -4.60 -4.71 -13.66
CA ALA A 565 -4.79 -3.56 -12.77
C ALA A 565 -5.19 -2.30 -13.57
N PHE A 566 -4.45 -1.99 -14.64
CA PHE A 566 -4.78 -0.89 -15.55
C PHE A 566 -6.16 -1.04 -16.19
N ALA A 567 -6.51 -2.25 -16.64
CA ALA A 567 -7.83 -2.52 -17.22
C ALA A 567 -8.95 -2.34 -16.19
N SER A 568 -8.73 -2.72 -14.92
CA SER A 568 -9.70 -2.52 -13.83
C SER A 568 -9.92 -1.05 -13.54
N GLU A 569 -8.85 -0.25 -13.44
CA GLU A 569 -8.93 1.20 -13.30
C GLU A 569 -9.68 1.85 -14.47
N ALA A 570 -9.38 1.43 -15.70
CA ALA A 570 -10.04 1.96 -16.90
C ALA A 570 -11.55 1.68 -16.90
N GLN A 571 -11.99 0.51 -16.41
CA GLN A 571 -13.41 0.20 -16.27
C GLN A 571 -14.10 1.12 -15.25
N ILE A 572 -13.42 1.48 -14.16
CA ILE A 572 -13.94 2.41 -13.17
C ILE A 572 -14.13 3.79 -13.81
N TYR A 573 -13.11 4.33 -14.47
CA TYR A 573 -13.22 5.63 -15.14
C TYR A 573 -14.24 5.63 -16.29
N SER A 574 -14.42 4.51 -17.00
CA SER A 574 -15.46 4.40 -18.01
C SER A 574 -16.84 4.58 -17.39
N ARG A 575 -17.15 3.90 -16.29
CA ARG A 575 -18.45 4.03 -15.61
C ARG A 575 -18.69 5.46 -15.13
N GLN A 576 -17.66 6.09 -14.56
CA GLN A 576 -17.72 7.50 -14.16
C GLN A 576 -18.01 8.38 -15.37
N SER A 577 -17.31 8.19 -16.49
CA SER A 577 -17.49 9.01 -17.69
C SER A 577 -18.93 8.94 -18.23
N ASP A 578 -19.59 7.78 -18.17
CA ASP A 578 -20.98 7.63 -18.60
C ASP A 578 -21.96 8.39 -17.68
N GLN A 579 -21.73 8.35 -16.36
CA GLN A 579 -22.53 9.12 -15.38
C GLN A 579 -22.36 10.63 -15.56
N TRP A 580 -21.12 11.08 -15.73
CA TRP A 580 -20.80 12.48 -15.97
C TRP A 580 -21.35 12.98 -17.32
N ALA A 581 -21.35 12.12 -18.34
CA ALA A 581 -21.97 12.44 -19.62
C ALA A 581 -23.50 12.61 -19.49
N PHE A 582 -24.15 11.74 -18.71
CA PHE A 582 -25.57 11.88 -18.41
C PHE A 582 -25.87 13.18 -17.63
N ARG A 583 -25.02 13.52 -16.66
CA ARG A 583 -25.13 14.78 -15.92
C ARG A 583 -24.99 16.00 -16.85
N ALA A 584 -23.98 16.00 -17.72
CA ALA A 584 -23.79 17.07 -18.71
C ALA A 584 -25.00 17.23 -19.65
N GLN A 585 -25.65 16.13 -20.03
CA GLN A 585 -26.90 16.15 -20.78
C GLN A 585 -28.03 16.85 -20.01
N ILE A 586 -28.20 16.53 -18.71
CA ILE A 586 -29.23 17.15 -17.87
C ILE A 586 -28.94 18.65 -17.67
N GLU A 587 -27.70 19.03 -17.37
CA GLU A 587 -27.35 20.44 -17.14
C GLU A 587 -27.55 21.29 -18.38
N ARG A 588 -27.23 20.76 -19.56
CA ARG A 588 -27.56 21.40 -20.83
C ARG A 588 -29.06 21.71 -20.95
N LEU A 589 -29.93 20.75 -20.61
CA LEU A 589 -31.39 20.95 -20.64
C LEU A 589 -31.83 22.00 -19.62
N ASN A 590 -31.26 21.98 -18.42
CA ASN A 590 -31.54 22.98 -17.38
C ASN A 590 -31.19 24.40 -17.84
N VAL A 591 -29.99 24.59 -18.41
CA VAL A 591 -29.55 25.90 -18.94
C VAL A 591 -30.54 26.44 -19.98
N PHE A 592 -30.96 25.60 -20.92
CA PHE A 592 -31.89 26.04 -21.95
C PHE A 592 -33.30 26.30 -21.43
N ARG A 593 -33.74 25.59 -20.39
CA ARG A 593 -35.01 25.89 -19.70
C ARG A 593 -34.94 27.23 -18.98
N VAL A 594 -33.83 27.54 -18.30
CA VAL A 594 -33.63 28.83 -17.60
C VAL A 594 -33.61 29.99 -18.60
N LEU A 595 -32.99 29.82 -19.77
CA LEU A 595 -32.98 30.83 -20.83
C LEU A 595 -34.37 31.07 -21.46
N GLU A 596 -35.29 30.11 -21.35
CA GLU A 596 -36.67 30.24 -21.81
C GLU A 596 -37.61 30.87 -20.75
N ASP A 597 -37.20 30.90 -19.48
CA ASP A 597 -37.96 31.45 -18.36
C ASP A 597 -37.52 32.89 -18.02
N GLU A 598 -38.29 33.88 -18.46
CA GLU A 598 -37.97 35.31 -18.33
C GLU A 598 -37.79 35.78 -16.87
N LEU A 599 -38.35 35.07 -15.88
CA LEU A 599 -38.20 35.38 -14.44
C LEU A 599 -36.89 34.85 -13.85
N ALA A 600 -36.32 33.77 -14.40
CA ALA A 600 -35.09 33.14 -13.93
C ALA A 600 -33.83 33.88 -14.39
N MET A 601 -33.91 34.67 -15.47
CA MET A 601 -32.80 35.52 -15.94
C MET A 601 -32.47 36.72 -15.00
N LEU A 602 -33.20 36.89 -13.90
CA LEU A 602 -32.95 37.93 -12.89
C LEU A 602 -31.95 37.48 -11.81
N GLU A 603 -31.54 36.20 -11.77
CA GLU A 603 -30.46 35.71 -10.90
C GLU A 603 -29.08 36.03 -11.54
N GLU A 604 -28.14 36.57 -10.77
CA GLU A 604 -26.87 37.18 -11.26
C GLU A 604 -25.80 36.18 -11.73
N GLU A 605 -25.99 34.87 -11.61
CA GLU A 605 -25.00 33.85 -12.01
C GLU A 605 -25.33 33.25 -13.40
N ASP A 606 -24.38 33.33 -14.34
CA ASP A 606 -24.51 32.73 -15.68
C ASP A 606 -24.28 31.20 -15.57
N PRO A 607 -25.32 30.36 -15.79
CA PRO A 607 -25.21 28.91 -15.61
C PRO A 607 -24.35 28.21 -16.68
N LEU A 608 -23.80 28.98 -17.64
CA LEU A 608 -22.90 28.52 -18.66
C LEU A 608 -21.59 27.95 -18.08
N GLU A 609 -20.99 28.63 -17.10
CA GLU A 609 -19.66 28.26 -16.61
C GLU A 609 -19.69 26.91 -15.88
N ASP A 610 -20.67 26.70 -15.02
CA ASP A 610 -20.91 25.42 -14.32
C ASP A 610 -21.21 24.26 -15.28
N THR A 611 -21.98 24.52 -16.33
CA THR A 611 -22.30 23.51 -17.33
C THR A 611 -21.08 23.16 -18.18
N ILE A 612 -20.27 24.15 -18.56
CA ILE A 612 -18.99 23.92 -19.25
C ILE A 612 -18.04 23.13 -18.35
N GLN A 613 -17.99 23.43 -17.05
CA GLN A 613 -17.19 22.68 -16.09
C GLN A 613 -17.63 21.22 -16.03
N THR A 614 -18.94 20.95 -15.98
CA THR A 614 -19.49 19.58 -16.02
C THR A 614 -19.04 18.84 -17.29
N HIS A 615 -19.07 19.49 -18.46
CA HIS A 615 -18.56 18.89 -19.70
C HIS A 615 -17.05 18.63 -19.65
N ASN A 616 -16.27 19.54 -19.07
CA ASN A 616 -14.82 19.37 -18.92
C ASN A 616 -14.50 18.18 -17.99
N GLU A 617 -15.23 18.03 -16.89
CA GLU A 617 -15.07 16.91 -15.97
C GLU A 617 -15.39 15.58 -16.66
N THR A 618 -16.45 15.50 -17.47
CA THR A 618 -16.73 14.33 -18.32
C THR A 618 -15.58 14.01 -19.27
N ILE A 619 -15.02 15.03 -19.94
CA ILE A 619 -13.90 14.90 -20.88
C ILE A 619 -12.64 14.41 -20.15
N ILE A 620 -12.38 14.86 -18.92
CA ILE A 620 -11.24 14.37 -18.12
C ILE A 620 -11.41 12.88 -17.82
N LYS A 621 -12.60 12.44 -17.39
CA LYS A 621 -12.87 11.02 -17.06
C LYS A 621 -12.71 10.09 -18.27
N ILE A 622 -13.20 10.51 -19.44
CA ILE A 622 -13.03 9.70 -20.66
C ILE A 622 -11.55 9.70 -21.14
N LYS A 623 -10.79 10.80 -20.95
CA LYS A 623 -9.33 10.81 -21.19
C LYS A 623 -8.60 9.83 -20.28
N GLN A 624 -8.91 9.83 -18.98
CA GLN A 624 -8.37 8.86 -18.02
C GLN A 624 -8.67 7.40 -18.43
N THR A 625 -9.89 7.15 -18.93
CA THR A 625 -10.31 5.84 -19.45
C THR A 625 -9.46 5.39 -20.64
N VAL A 626 -9.25 6.28 -21.63
CA VAL A 626 -8.43 6.00 -22.82
C VAL A 626 -7.00 5.67 -22.42
N VAL A 627 -6.38 6.53 -21.60
CA VAL A 627 -4.97 6.40 -21.21
C VAL A 627 -4.76 5.12 -20.37
N ALA A 628 -5.68 4.77 -19.47
CA ALA A 628 -5.60 3.54 -18.68
C ALA A 628 -5.75 2.27 -19.54
N PHE A 629 -6.69 2.22 -20.51
CA PHE A 629 -6.77 1.09 -21.43
C PHE A 629 -5.56 0.99 -22.36
N GLU A 630 -4.96 2.12 -22.76
CA GLU A 630 -3.71 2.14 -23.52
C GLU A 630 -2.55 1.56 -22.71
N ALA A 631 -2.40 1.95 -21.45
CA ALA A 631 -1.42 1.37 -20.55
C ALA A 631 -1.63 -0.15 -20.37
N ALA A 632 -2.88 -0.59 -20.18
CA ALA A 632 -3.22 -2.02 -20.12
C ALA A 632 -2.80 -2.78 -21.38
N ALA A 633 -3.09 -2.23 -22.56
CA ALA A 633 -2.74 -2.85 -23.84
C ALA A 633 -1.21 -2.92 -24.05
N ASN A 634 -0.49 -1.85 -23.71
CA ASN A 634 0.96 -1.77 -23.84
C ASN A 634 1.66 -2.75 -22.89
N GLU A 635 1.20 -2.80 -21.63
CA GLU A 635 1.78 -3.70 -20.62
C GLU A 635 1.54 -5.16 -21.00
N LEU A 636 0.33 -5.49 -21.46
CA LEU A 636 -0.04 -6.81 -21.93
C LEU A 636 0.76 -7.24 -23.18
N ASP A 637 0.98 -6.33 -24.12
CA ASP A 637 1.78 -6.61 -25.32
C ASP A 637 3.28 -6.79 -25.00
N SER A 638 3.74 -6.26 -23.86
CA SER A 638 5.14 -6.38 -23.42
C SER A 638 5.51 -7.80 -22.94
N VAL A 639 4.54 -8.70 -22.77
CA VAL A 639 4.72 -10.12 -22.44
C VAL A 639 5.48 -10.84 -23.56
N LYS A 640 6.60 -11.50 -23.29
CA LYS A 640 7.49 -12.04 -24.35
C LYS A 640 7.32 -13.53 -24.63
N GLU A 641 6.92 -14.31 -23.63
CA GLU A 641 6.94 -15.77 -23.69
C GLU A 641 5.73 -16.33 -24.45
N LYS A 642 6.02 -17.11 -25.51
CA LYS A 642 4.99 -17.59 -26.45
C LYS A 642 3.94 -18.49 -25.80
N ASP A 643 4.36 -19.35 -24.87
CA ASP A 643 3.44 -20.27 -24.20
C ASP A 643 2.49 -19.53 -23.27
N ILE A 644 2.98 -18.50 -22.55
CA ILE A 644 2.13 -17.60 -21.74
C ILE A 644 1.18 -16.82 -22.64
N ARG A 645 1.69 -16.24 -23.74
CA ARG A 645 0.86 -15.50 -24.70
C ARG A 645 -0.27 -16.37 -25.25
N LEU A 646 0.03 -17.63 -25.58
CA LEU A 646 -0.96 -18.56 -26.11
C LEU A 646 -1.95 -19.06 -25.06
N ARG A 647 -1.48 -19.44 -23.86
CA ARG A 647 -2.36 -19.90 -22.75
C ARG A 647 -3.33 -18.83 -22.29
N ASN A 648 -2.90 -17.57 -22.29
CA ASN A 648 -3.69 -16.44 -21.86
C ASN A 648 -4.35 -15.67 -23.01
N ASN A 649 -4.27 -16.15 -24.26
CA ASN A 649 -4.82 -15.46 -25.44
C ASN A 649 -4.39 -13.98 -25.57
N VAL A 650 -3.14 -13.66 -25.20
CA VAL A 650 -2.60 -12.29 -25.13
C VAL A 650 -2.82 -11.53 -26.44
N ASP A 651 -2.51 -12.14 -27.59
CA ASP A 651 -2.64 -11.46 -28.89
C ASP A 651 -4.09 -11.05 -29.21
N ALA A 652 -5.07 -11.86 -28.81
CA ALA A 652 -6.48 -11.54 -28.98
C ALA A 652 -6.91 -10.45 -27.99
N GLN A 653 -6.47 -10.54 -26.73
CA GLN A 653 -6.77 -9.54 -25.70
C GLN A 653 -6.14 -8.17 -26.01
N VAL A 654 -4.90 -8.11 -26.49
CA VAL A 654 -4.24 -6.86 -26.93
C VAL A 654 -5.05 -6.21 -28.05
N LYS A 655 -5.44 -6.97 -29.08
CA LYS A 655 -6.28 -6.44 -30.16
C LYS A 655 -7.65 -6.01 -29.68
N GLN A 656 -8.26 -6.76 -28.76
CA GLN A 656 -9.53 -6.39 -28.15
C GLN A 656 -9.41 -5.08 -27.38
N LEU A 657 -8.37 -4.91 -26.55
CA LEU A 657 -8.07 -3.68 -25.83
C LEU A 657 -7.78 -2.52 -26.78
N GLN A 658 -7.04 -2.73 -27.87
CA GLN A 658 -6.84 -1.72 -28.92
C GLN A 658 -8.17 -1.29 -29.55
N GLY A 659 -9.09 -2.23 -29.81
CA GLY A 659 -10.45 -1.92 -30.25
C GLY A 659 -11.23 -1.10 -29.22
N VAL A 660 -11.09 -1.43 -27.94
CA VAL A 660 -11.69 -0.69 -26.81
C VAL A 660 -11.12 0.73 -26.71
N VAL A 661 -9.80 0.90 -26.83
CA VAL A 661 -9.13 2.22 -26.86
C VAL A 661 -9.69 3.07 -28.01
N MET A 662 -9.79 2.51 -29.22
CA MET A 662 -10.33 3.23 -30.37
C MET A 662 -11.81 3.61 -30.17
N LYS A 663 -12.61 2.73 -29.56
CA LYS A 663 -13.99 3.06 -29.15
C LYS A 663 -14.00 4.27 -28.21
N TYR A 664 -13.20 4.25 -27.14
CA TYR A 664 -13.19 5.33 -26.15
C TYR A 664 -12.56 6.64 -26.67
N ARG A 665 -11.61 6.58 -27.62
CA ARG A 665 -11.17 7.77 -28.38
C ARG A 665 -12.30 8.36 -29.21
N GLY A 666 -13.14 7.50 -29.81
CA GLY A 666 -14.38 7.94 -30.44
C GLY A 666 -15.38 8.57 -29.46
N ASP A 667 -15.53 8.01 -28.27
CA ASP A 667 -16.40 8.56 -27.22
C ASP A 667 -15.88 9.92 -26.71
N LEU A 668 -14.56 10.07 -26.55
CA LEU A 668 -13.91 11.34 -26.20
C LEU A 668 -14.24 12.44 -27.22
N LEU A 669 -13.97 12.18 -28.51
CA LEU A 669 -14.25 13.13 -29.59
C LEU A 669 -15.76 13.43 -29.70
N ARG A 670 -16.62 12.43 -29.47
CA ARG A 670 -18.07 12.63 -29.41
C ARG A 670 -18.47 13.59 -28.29
N LEU A 671 -17.88 13.46 -27.10
CA LEU A 671 -18.16 14.34 -25.96
C LEU A 671 -17.57 15.75 -26.14
N GLU A 672 -16.41 15.88 -26.77
CA GLU A 672 -15.86 17.18 -27.21
C GLU A 672 -16.75 17.86 -28.25
N GLY A 673 -17.32 17.06 -29.16
CA GLY A 673 -18.37 17.46 -30.09
C GLY A 673 -19.64 17.93 -29.36
N ALA A 674 -20.10 17.19 -28.34
CA ALA A 674 -21.26 17.53 -27.52
C ALA A 674 -21.10 18.86 -26.79
N LYS A 675 -19.91 19.10 -26.20
CA LYS A 675 -19.55 20.38 -25.57
C LYS A 675 -19.57 21.53 -26.57
N SER A 676 -18.93 21.35 -27.73
CA SER A 676 -18.87 22.38 -28.77
C SER A 676 -20.28 22.71 -29.29
N ASP A 677 -21.11 21.68 -29.47
CA ASP A 677 -22.50 21.83 -29.88
C ASP A 677 -23.37 22.57 -28.85
N PHE A 678 -23.18 22.28 -27.55
CA PHE A 678 -23.83 23.02 -26.47
C PHE A 678 -23.45 24.51 -26.50
N ILE A 679 -22.16 24.83 -26.60
CA ILE A 679 -21.68 26.22 -26.68
C ILE A 679 -22.26 26.91 -27.92
N ALA A 680 -22.34 26.20 -29.05
CA ALA A 680 -22.91 26.75 -30.28
C ALA A 680 -24.39 27.15 -30.12
N GLU A 681 -25.20 26.27 -29.52
CA GLU A 681 -26.62 26.54 -29.23
C GLU A 681 -26.80 27.68 -28.24
N TYR A 682 -25.98 27.73 -27.18
CA TYR A 682 -26.00 28.82 -26.21
C TYR A 682 -25.68 30.17 -26.86
N MET A 683 -24.57 30.24 -27.62
CA MET A 683 -24.15 31.45 -28.34
C MET A 683 -25.21 31.90 -29.36
N PHE A 684 -25.86 30.95 -30.03
CA PHE A 684 -26.97 31.26 -30.95
C PHE A 684 -28.15 31.89 -30.21
N ARG A 685 -28.58 31.31 -29.08
CA ARG A 685 -29.70 31.83 -28.25
C ARG A 685 -29.40 33.22 -27.67
N LYS A 686 -28.13 33.54 -27.39
CA LYS A 686 -27.68 34.90 -26.99
C LYS A 686 -27.55 35.88 -28.16
N GLY A 687 -27.78 35.45 -29.40
CA GLY A 687 -27.71 36.29 -30.60
C GLY A 687 -26.31 36.38 -31.24
N GLU A 688 -25.31 35.66 -30.72
CA GLU A 688 -23.93 35.66 -31.22
C GLU A 688 -23.72 34.67 -32.39
N LYS A 689 -24.45 34.90 -33.50
CA LYS A 689 -24.48 33.99 -34.67
C LYS A 689 -23.10 33.64 -35.24
N SER A 690 -22.13 34.56 -35.22
CA SER A 690 -20.78 34.31 -35.75
C SER A 690 -19.98 33.33 -34.89
N LYS A 691 -20.07 33.42 -33.56
CA LYS A 691 -19.42 32.47 -32.65
C LYS A 691 -20.10 31.11 -32.67
N ALA A 692 -21.44 31.08 -32.75
CA ALA A 692 -22.19 29.85 -32.90
C ALA A 692 -21.75 29.03 -34.13
N LYS A 693 -21.48 29.68 -35.27
CA LYS A 693 -20.99 29.00 -36.49
C LYS A 693 -19.63 28.32 -36.32
N ILE A 694 -18.73 28.94 -35.55
CA ILE A 694 -17.40 28.36 -35.26
C ILE A 694 -17.60 27.08 -34.47
N HIS A 695 -18.33 27.15 -33.35
CA HIS A 695 -18.55 26.01 -32.47
C HIS A 695 -19.36 24.87 -33.11
N TYR A 696 -20.33 25.16 -33.98
CA TYR A 696 -20.98 24.09 -34.77
C TYR A 696 -20.02 23.43 -35.78
N SER A 697 -19.06 24.18 -36.32
CA SER A 697 -18.04 23.60 -37.20
C SER A 697 -17.10 22.69 -36.40
N ASP A 698 -16.62 23.15 -35.24
CA ASP A 698 -15.80 22.35 -34.31
C ASP A 698 -16.54 21.08 -33.89
N ALA A 699 -17.83 21.18 -33.54
CA ALA A 699 -18.65 20.04 -33.16
C ALA A 699 -18.79 18.99 -34.29
N ASN A 700 -19.00 19.43 -35.53
CA ASN A 700 -19.05 18.54 -36.68
C ASN A 700 -17.70 17.87 -36.93
N ASP A 701 -16.59 18.59 -36.80
CA ASP A 701 -15.25 18.06 -37.08
C ASP A 701 -14.89 16.97 -36.04
N HIS A 702 -15.11 17.22 -34.75
CA HIS A 702 -14.94 16.21 -33.70
C HIS A 702 -15.81 14.96 -33.94
N LEU A 703 -17.08 15.12 -34.30
CA LEU A 703 -17.97 13.98 -34.56
C LEU A 703 -17.55 13.16 -35.79
N ARG A 704 -17.05 13.80 -36.85
CA ARG A 704 -16.50 13.09 -38.02
C ARG A 704 -15.24 12.31 -37.67
N GLU A 705 -14.39 12.86 -36.82
CA GLU A 705 -13.22 12.14 -36.32
C GLU A 705 -13.61 10.97 -35.40
N ALA A 706 -14.66 11.15 -34.59
CA ALA A 706 -15.25 10.08 -33.79
C ALA A 706 -15.74 8.90 -34.68
N VAL A 707 -16.40 9.19 -35.81
CA VAL A 707 -16.81 8.18 -36.79
C VAL A 707 -15.63 7.36 -37.30
N GLY A 708 -14.49 7.99 -37.58
CA GLY A 708 -13.27 7.31 -38.01
C GLY A 708 -12.73 6.34 -36.95
N ASN A 709 -12.72 6.76 -35.69
CA ASN A 709 -12.30 5.94 -34.56
C ASN A 709 -13.24 4.75 -34.33
N TYR A 710 -14.56 4.97 -34.34
CA TYR A 710 -15.54 3.88 -34.22
C TYR A 710 -15.46 2.89 -35.38
N THR A 711 -15.29 3.36 -36.62
CA THR A 711 -15.15 2.48 -37.78
C THR A 711 -13.91 1.58 -37.65
N THR A 712 -12.80 2.16 -37.18
CA THR A 712 -11.56 1.41 -36.93
C THR A 712 -11.76 0.40 -35.80
N ALA A 713 -12.39 0.79 -34.70
CA ALA A 713 -12.72 -0.12 -33.60
C ALA A 713 -13.62 -1.29 -34.06
N ALA A 714 -14.65 -1.03 -34.87
CA ALA A 714 -15.54 -2.06 -35.40
C ALA A 714 -14.78 -3.08 -36.27
N GLN A 715 -13.85 -2.61 -37.12
CA GLN A 715 -12.98 -3.49 -37.89
C GLN A 715 -12.09 -4.35 -37.00
N VAL A 716 -11.53 -3.77 -35.93
CA VAL A 716 -10.68 -4.51 -34.97
C VAL A 716 -11.50 -5.58 -34.24
N PHE A 717 -12.69 -5.25 -33.73
CA PHE A 717 -13.58 -6.22 -33.07
C PHE A 717 -14.01 -7.34 -34.02
N GLN A 718 -14.27 -7.03 -35.28
CA GLN A 718 -14.58 -8.03 -36.29
C GLN A 718 -13.40 -8.98 -36.56
N GLN A 719 -12.16 -8.47 -36.54
CA GLN A 719 -10.95 -9.28 -36.71
C GLN A 719 -10.69 -10.23 -35.53
N VAL A 720 -11.06 -9.85 -34.31
CA VAL A 720 -10.94 -10.72 -33.12
C VAL A 720 -12.15 -11.64 -32.91
N GLY A 721 -13.18 -11.54 -33.75
CA GLY A 721 -14.38 -12.39 -33.69
C GLY A 721 -15.44 -11.91 -32.68
N ASP A 722 -15.32 -10.70 -32.15
CA ASP A 722 -16.33 -10.09 -31.27
C ASP A 722 -17.39 -9.36 -32.12
N ALA A 723 -18.30 -10.13 -32.69
CA ALA A 723 -19.36 -9.61 -33.56
C ALA A 723 -20.30 -8.64 -32.84
N GLN A 724 -20.53 -8.83 -31.54
CA GLN A 724 -21.42 -7.98 -30.75
C GLN A 724 -20.82 -6.59 -30.54
N SER A 725 -19.55 -6.53 -30.12
CA SER A 725 -18.85 -5.24 -29.99
C SER A 725 -18.67 -4.55 -31.34
N ALA A 726 -18.37 -5.31 -32.40
CA ALA A 726 -18.27 -4.76 -33.76
C ALA A 726 -19.57 -4.09 -34.21
N GLN A 727 -20.72 -4.76 -34.02
CA GLN A 727 -22.03 -4.20 -34.36
C GLN A 727 -22.39 -2.99 -33.51
N ASN A 728 -22.09 -3.01 -32.20
CA ASN A 728 -22.35 -1.89 -31.31
C ASN A 728 -21.60 -0.63 -31.77
N VAL A 729 -20.30 -0.77 -32.02
CA VAL A 729 -19.46 0.37 -32.41
C VAL A 729 -19.74 0.84 -33.83
N ASP A 730 -20.08 -0.05 -34.76
CA ASP A 730 -20.60 0.32 -36.09
C ASP A 730 -21.93 1.11 -35.98
N GLY A 731 -22.81 0.71 -35.06
CA GLY A 731 -24.00 1.47 -34.71
C GLY A 731 -23.66 2.88 -34.22
N ARG A 732 -22.69 3.01 -33.30
CA ARG A 732 -22.20 4.32 -32.83
C ARG A 732 -21.62 5.17 -33.95
N ALA A 733 -20.87 4.57 -34.89
CA ALA A 733 -20.34 5.28 -36.05
C ALA A 733 -21.47 5.88 -36.92
N LYS A 734 -22.51 5.10 -37.22
CA LYS A 734 -23.67 5.57 -38.00
C LYS A 734 -24.41 6.68 -37.28
N THR A 735 -24.65 6.52 -35.98
CA THR A 735 -25.33 7.55 -35.17
C THR A 735 -24.50 8.83 -35.10
N ALA A 736 -23.19 8.74 -34.90
CA ALA A 736 -22.30 9.90 -34.88
C ALA A 736 -22.25 10.62 -36.24
N ASP A 737 -22.28 9.90 -37.36
CA ASP A 737 -22.37 10.50 -38.70
C ASP A 737 -23.70 11.23 -38.91
N LEU A 738 -24.82 10.67 -38.45
CA LEU A 738 -26.13 11.35 -38.49
C LEU A 738 -26.13 12.63 -37.65
N LEU A 739 -25.55 12.58 -36.44
CA LEU A 739 -25.39 13.76 -35.58
C LEU A 739 -24.51 14.84 -36.24
N ALA A 740 -23.38 14.43 -36.84
CA ALA A 740 -22.48 15.35 -37.55
C ALA A 740 -23.20 16.07 -38.70
N ARG A 741 -24.00 15.34 -39.48
CA ARG A 741 -24.83 15.92 -40.55
C ARG A 741 -25.88 16.88 -40.01
N SER A 742 -26.58 16.52 -38.93
CA SER A 742 -27.58 17.38 -38.27
C SER A 742 -26.95 18.69 -37.77
N ILE A 743 -25.78 18.61 -37.14
CA ILE A 743 -25.01 19.76 -36.65
C ILE A 743 -24.53 20.65 -37.81
N TRP A 744 -24.04 20.03 -38.90
CA TRP A 744 -23.67 20.76 -40.11
C TRP A 744 -24.87 21.48 -40.73
N ASP A 745 -26.04 20.85 -40.78
CA ASP A 745 -27.26 21.47 -41.29
C ASP A 745 -27.69 22.66 -40.42
N ASN A 746 -27.53 22.57 -39.09
CA ASN A 746 -27.76 23.71 -38.18
C ASN A 746 -26.80 24.87 -38.46
N ARG A 747 -25.52 24.60 -38.71
CA ARG A 747 -24.55 25.62 -39.17
C ARG A 747 -24.98 26.27 -40.48
N GLN A 748 -25.43 25.48 -41.46
CA GLN A 748 -25.91 25.97 -42.76
C GLN A 748 -27.20 26.79 -42.64
N ARG A 749 -28.08 26.45 -41.70
CA ARG A 749 -29.29 27.24 -41.40
C ARG A 749 -28.92 28.64 -40.92
N ILE A 750 -27.94 28.76 -40.02
CA ILE A 750 -27.46 30.09 -39.57
C ILE A 750 -26.85 30.87 -40.74
N ASP A 751 -26.17 30.22 -41.69
CA ASP A 751 -25.69 30.89 -42.91
C ASP A 751 -26.82 31.40 -43.81
N ARG A 752 -27.99 30.75 -43.76
CA ARG A 752 -29.19 31.12 -44.51
C ARG A 752 -30.15 32.00 -43.71
N ASP A 753 -29.73 32.49 -42.54
CA ASP A 753 -30.57 33.22 -41.58
C ASP A 753 -31.85 32.46 -41.15
N GLN A 754 -31.76 31.14 -41.08
CA GLN A 754 -32.80 30.24 -40.56
C GLN A 754 -32.45 29.79 -39.14
N GLU A 755 -33.47 29.48 -38.35
CA GLU A 755 -33.29 28.94 -37.00
C GLU A 755 -32.76 27.48 -37.04
N PRO A 756 -31.73 27.15 -36.24
CA PRO A 756 -31.30 25.79 -35.99
C PRO A 756 -32.45 24.92 -35.44
N THR A 757 -32.41 23.64 -35.77
CA THR A 757 -33.36 22.67 -35.23
C THR A 757 -32.95 22.31 -33.80
N GLN A 758 -33.90 22.36 -32.86
CA GLN A 758 -33.68 21.86 -31.50
C GLN A 758 -33.54 20.35 -31.51
N LYS A 759 -32.62 19.84 -30.69
CA LYS A 759 -32.38 18.40 -30.55
C LYS A 759 -33.43 17.75 -29.65
N GLY A 760 -33.92 16.60 -30.07
CA GLY A 760 -34.80 15.76 -29.24
C GLY A 760 -34.03 14.91 -28.22
N ASP A 761 -34.74 14.28 -27.30
CA ASP A 761 -34.15 13.43 -26.25
C ASP A 761 -33.30 12.28 -26.81
N SER A 762 -33.72 11.69 -27.93
CA SER A 762 -32.99 10.61 -28.60
C SER A 762 -31.66 11.09 -29.21
N GLU A 763 -31.64 12.29 -29.79
CA GLU A 763 -30.43 12.90 -30.34
C GLU A 763 -29.47 13.31 -29.23
N LEU A 764 -29.99 13.81 -28.10
CA LEU A 764 -29.17 14.13 -26.92
C LEU A 764 -28.61 12.87 -26.27
N ALA A 765 -29.41 11.81 -26.11
CA ALA A 765 -28.93 10.52 -25.60
C ALA A 765 -27.87 9.90 -26.53
N ALA A 766 -28.03 10.04 -27.84
CA ALA A 766 -27.02 9.63 -28.81
C ALA A 766 -25.73 10.47 -28.69
N LEU A 767 -25.87 11.79 -28.52
CA LEU A 767 -24.75 12.72 -28.44
C LEU A 767 -23.95 12.58 -27.15
N TYR A 768 -24.60 12.32 -26.01
CA TYR A 768 -23.96 12.21 -24.69
C TYR A 768 -23.67 10.78 -24.23
N LEU A 769 -24.55 9.80 -24.49
CA LEU A 769 -24.37 8.41 -24.04
C LEU A 769 -23.96 7.44 -25.16
N GLY A 770 -23.93 7.90 -26.42
CA GLY A 770 -23.65 7.01 -27.55
C GLY A 770 -24.75 5.98 -27.77
N ALA A 771 -25.98 6.28 -27.32
CA ALA A 771 -27.13 5.41 -27.51
C ALA A 771 -27.41 5.24 -29.01
N VAL A 772 -27.47 3.98 -29.46
CA VAL A 772 -27.86 3.65 -30.84
C VAL A 772 -29.38 3.57 -30.84
N GLY A 773 -30.04 4.52 -31.52
CA GLY A 773 -31.50 4.53 -31.64
C GLY A 773 -32.01 3.25 -32.30
N GLN A 774 -33.13 2.72 -31.79
CA GLN A 774 -33.95 1.76 -32.53
C GLN A 774 -34.73 2.48 -33.64
#